data_AF-A0A7Y0EDG8-F1
#
_entry.id   AF-A0A7Y0EDG8-F1
#
_cell.length_a   1.000
_cell.length_b   1.000
_cell.length_c   1.000
_cell.angle_alpha   90.00
_cell.angle_beta   90.00
_cell.angle_gamma   90.00
#
_symmetry.space_group_name_H-M   'P 1'
#
loop_
_entity.id
_entity.type
_entity.pdbx_description
1 polymer ?
#
loop_
_entity_poly.entity_id
_entity_poly.type
_entity_poly.pdbx_seq_one_letter_code
_entity_poly.pdbx_strand_id
1 'polypeptide(L)'
;MIKRRKNIAILVLTFVLSTTFPYTVRASFPNIKRLGGSDRYDTCIKVAQDGWSSSYYAVIACGENYPDALSSVPLAKKYDAPILLTYSNFMPSKIMDEIKQLHVGKVFLIGGQGSINSSIEKQLQNQGIQTERLAGADRYETSVKIAEKFGKTEAITVATGEDYADALSIGPAAAAMGVPVLLVPKNYVPDVTKKYIRNLNTIKNSEYDNSSNSSSNSSNNSNNSNNANTSSGIFRDYHVFVMGDSNVVTDNVVDEFQGEGNTVERIEGKDQYYRNINAIGRFVQKASATSTQNSNYNDDNNKQTQYFVKGDMLSLDNLYLASGGGFADALSGAALAAKTKSPIILSGSSNSGLVKDFILSKIPNYGSDSVNPEYLTVLGGEGVMPGAKVSEIFGNIAFDNAVGFKSDSDSVKFPDKAFEKVIRDKLNIHDRNIYFSDVKGITSLDLTNQNILSISGIENLVHLKSLNLSYNQIKDISPIVRLDELENLNLSHNNIEDISYISNLVNLKELNVSDNRIEDLNHSRKMYKEENETEYEETSDNVFKKLKYIVSLDLSNSILDDYSSNRNRITSLSNLKDMTSLVSLNLNGNDVGSLDSLKDLTNLTTLKLSHADLYDLDFIEKLTGITYLDISYNSSIDSDDLKPLKKLINLKYLNASNDKIDDVSLLSGLTHLTTLYIEDNPIKDYTPILDISKSLYYKDFDVSSIIGTSSYDSDITIDAQIKDQISNFQSMYSYGDYTKLRYRKLYHAYDLGTYDSQLQDLYKNRNWITYEISLSGMTQGYIDNLKNQLNSINYNVEEMSKKDSMNKKVKDLEAQLLYTSKPIEKEKLIGKINYVYADYRYDYYRNLVQKYSSDMEKIKEQIQEASYETANYSSNKDIKNLQYALDEIQKDSDLASQKIIMYQNYKDFFNAVNAVLEEI
;
A
#
# COMPACT_ATOMS: atom_id res chain seq x y z
N MET A 1 -32.70 47.19 7.74
CA MET A 1 -32.61 45.78 8.20
C MET A 1 -31.74 44.86 7.34
N ILE A 2 -31.50 45.16 6.05
CA ILE A 2 -30.70 44.29 5.16
C ILE A 2 -29.18 44.37 5.43
N LYS A 3 -28.64 45.55 5.82
CA LYS A 3 -27.20 45.69 6.19
C LYS A 3 -26.81 44.98 7.50
N ARG A 4 -27.74 44.82 8.47
CA ARG A 4 -27.48 44.08 9.72
C ARG A 4 -27.42 42.56 9.53
N ARG A 5 -28.11 42.01 8.51
CA ARG A 5 -28.08 40.57 8.20
C ARG A 5 -26.81 40.14 7.46
N LYS A 6 -26.22 41.00 6.62
CA LYS A 6 -24.91 40.71 5.98
C LYS A 6 -23.77 40.69 7.00
N ASN A 7 -23.77 41.61 7.98
CA ASN A 7 -22.70 41.64 8.98
C ASN A 7 -22.79 40.50 10.00
N ILE A 8 -24.00 40.00 10.32
CA ILE A 8 -24.18 38.82 11.20
C ILE A 8 -23.82 37.53 10.44
N ALA A 9 -24.15 37.42 9.15
CA ALA A 9 -23.74 36.28 8.33
C ALA A 9 -22.20 36.21 8.17
N ILE A 10 -21.53 37.35 8.00
CA ILE A 10 -20.05 37.41 7.92
C ILE A 10 -19.40 37.09 9.28
N LEU A 11 -20.01 37.49 10.41
CA LEU A 11 -19.50 37.19 11.76
C LEU A 11 -19.70 35.71 12.14
N VAL A 12 -20.80 35.08 11.70
CA VAL A 12 -21.03 33.63 11.91
C VAL A 12 -20.13 32.80 10.98
N LEU A 13 -19.87 33.26 9.74
CA LEU A 13 -18.94 32.59 8.83
C LEU A 13 -17.48 32.67 9.32
N THR A 14 -17.07 33.79 9.92
CA THR A 14 -15.74 33.93 10.52
C THR A 14 -15.57 33.18 11.85
N PHE A 15 -16.64 32.99 12.63
CA PHE A 15 -16.60 32.19 13.86
C PHE A 15 -16.60 30.67 13.60
N VAL A 16 -17.21 30.23 12.49
CA VAL A 16 -17.18 28.81 12.04
C VAL A 16 -15.84 28.46 11.36
N LEU A 17 -15.13 29.45 10.80
CA LEU A 17 -13.77 29.27 10.26
C LEU A 17 -12.66 29.32 11.34
N SER A 18 -12.96 29.74 12.58
CA SER A 18 -12.00 29.80 13.69
C SER A 18 -12.02 28.59 14.63
N THR A 19 -12.90 27.61 14.40
CA THR A 19 -12.75 26.31 15.07
C THR A 19 -11.71 25.51 14.29
N THR A 20 -10.45 25.64 14.71
CA THR A 20 -9.38 24.76 14.30
C THR A 20 -9.78 23.33 14.63
N PHE A 21 -10.21 22.57 13.62
CA PHE A 21 -10.11 21.12 13.70
C PHE A 21 -8.62 20.82 13.86
N PRO A 22 -8.19 20.09 14.90
CA PRO A 22 -6.82 19.60 14.95
C PRO A 22 -6.66 18.60 13.80
N TYR A 23 -6.19 19.07 12.65
CA TYR A 23 -5.64 18.20 11.63
C TYR A 23 -4.40 17.56 12.23
N THR A 24 -4.50 16.29 12.60
CA THR A 24 -3.32 15.50 12.94
C THR A 24 -2.65 15.14 11.62
N VAL A 25 -1.68 15.96 11.20
CA VAL A 25 -0.76 15.60 10.13
C VAL A 25 0.07 14.42 10.65
N ARG A 26 -0.19 13.22 10.12
CA ARG A 26 0.60 12.03 10.44
C ARG A 26 1.79 11.99 9.50
N ALA A 27 3.01 12.07 10.02
CA ALA A 27 4.24 11.88 9.25
C ALA A 27 4.20 10.51 8.55
N SER A 28 4.71 10.42 7.32
CA SER A 28 5.00 9.12 6.69
C SER A 28 6.15 8.47 7.46
N PHE A 29 5.86 7.41 8.20
CA PHE A 29 6.86 6.67 8.98
C PHE A 29 7.67 5.71 8.09
N PRO A 30 8.91 5.37 8.46
CA PRO A 30 9.68 4.32 7.79
C PRO A 30 8.93 2.99 7.78
N ASN A 31 9.10 2.19 6.72
CA ASN A 31 8.57 0.83 6.66
C ASN A 31 9.19 -0.02 7.78
N ILE A 32 8.36 -0.60 8.64
CA ILE A 32 8.83 -1.34 9.81
C ILE A 32 8.87 -2.84 9.51
N LYS A 33 10.07 -3.38 9.52
CA LYS A 33 10.40 -4.79 9.35
C LYS A 33 10.82 -5.38 10.70
N ARG A 34 10.54 -6.66 10.97
CA ARG A 34 11.17 -7.36 12.11
C ARG A 34 11.90 -8.59 11.65
N LEU A 35 13.12 -8.73 12.17
CA LEU A 35 13.94 -9.93 12.09
C LEU A 35 14.01 -10.51 13.50
N GLY A 36 13.04 -11.36 13.82
CA GLY A 36 12.87 -11.92 15.16
C GLY A 36 12.31 -13.33 15.09
N GLY A 37 12.99 -14.27 15.74
CA GLY A 37 12.62 -15.68 15.77
C GLY A 37 11.99 -16.14 17.09
N SER A 38 11.67 -17.43 17.17
CA SER A 38 11.22 -18.06 18.43
C SER A 38 12.31 -18.06 19.50
N ASP A 39 13.57 -17.98 19.09
CA ASP A 39 14.75 -17.91 19.92
C ASP A 39 15.88 -17.15 19.19
N ARG A 40 16.99 -16.89 19.89
CA ARG A 40 18.17 -16.20 19.35
C ARG A 40 18.77 -16.86 18.11
N TYR A 41 18.64 -18.18 17.98
CA TYR A 41 19.17 -18.95 16.85
C TYR A 41 18.28 -18.78 15.62
N ASP A 42 16.97 -18.74 15.80
CA ASP A 42 16.01 -18.41 14.73
C ASP A 42 16.14 -16.94 14.31
N THR A 43 16.34 -16.02 15.27
CA THR A 43 16.62 -14.60 14.95
C THR A 43 17.86 -14.46 14.06
N CYS A 44 18.99 -15.09 14.43
CA CYS A 44 20.22 -14.93 13.65
C CYS A 44 20.11 -15.53 12.24
N ILE A 45 19.29 -16.58 12.04
CA ILE A 45 18.96 -17.13 10.72
C ILE A 45 18.16 -16.11 9.91
N LYS A 46 17.09 -15.54 10.47
CA LYS A 46 16.30 -14.51 9.78
C LYS A 46 17.15 -13.29 9.40
N VAL A 47 18.08 -12.89 10.26
CA VAL A 47 19.04 -11.83 9.97
C VAL A 47 19.98 -12.21 8.83
N ALA A 48 20.47 -13.46 8.80
CA ALA A 48 21.34 -13.95 7.75
C ALA A 48 20.62 -14.02 6.38
N GLN A 49 19.40 -14.56 6.35
CA GLN A 49 18.57 -14.65 5.16
C GLN A 49 18.22 -13.27 4.59
N ASP A 50 18.08 -12.27 5.46
CA ASP A 50 17.79 -10.91 5.06
C ASP A 50 19.00 -10.20 4.43
N GLY A 51 20.18 -10.38 5.04
CA GLY A 51 21.40 -9.70 4.61
C GLY A 51 22.17 -10.40 3.51
N TRP A 52 21.98 -11.71 3.31
CA TRP A 52 22.82 -12.52 2.45
C TRP A 52 22.01 -13.56 1.69
N SER A 53 22.03 -13.47 0.35
CA SER A 53 21.60 -14.57 -0.52
C SER A 53 22.65 -15.69 -0.61
N SER A 54 23.92 -15.34 -0.38
CA SER A 54 25.05 -16.26 -0.21
C SER A 54 26.16 -15.54 0.56
N SER A 55 27.02 -16.29 1.24
CA SER A 55 28.28 -15.79 1.78
C SER A 55 29.30 -16.91 1.91
N TYR A 56 30.51 -16.69 1.39
CA TYR A 56 31.60 -17.66 1.54
C TYR A 56 32.10 -17.75 2.99
N TYR A 57 31.89 -16.70 3.79
CA TYR A 57 32.33 -16.62 5.17
C TYR A 57 31.13 -16.59 6.13
N ALA A 58 31.25 -17.21 7.30
CA ALA A 58 30.34 -16.98 8.42
C ALA A 58 31.14 -16.80 9.71
N VAL A 59 30.61 -15.98 10.62
CA VAL A 59 31.14 -15.84 11.99
C VAL A 59 30.22 -16.65 12.90
N ILE A 60 30.79 -17.57 13.68
CA ILE A 60 30.05 -18.41 14.62
C ILE A 60 30.43 -18.02 16.04
N ALA A 61 29.42 -17.64 16.82
CA ALA A 61 29.55 -17.26 18.23
C ALA A 61 28.66 -18.11 19.14
N CYS A 62 29.03 -18.24 20.40
CA CYS A 62 28.22 -18.94 21.39
C CYS A 62 26.99 -18.11 21.77
N GLY A 63 25.79 -18.62 21.50
CA GLY A 63 24.53 -17.96 21.84
C GLY A 63 24.27 -17.87 23.34
N GLU A 64 24.92 -18.67 24.19
CA GLU A 64 24.67 -18.73 25.64
C GLU A 64 25.58 -17.81 26.45
N ASN A 65 26.83 -17.65 26.01
CA ASN A 65 27.86 -16.82 26.63
C ASN A 65 28.77 -16.22 25.55
N TYR A 66 28.48 -14.98 25.12
CA TYR A 66 29.08 -14.31 23.96
C TYR A 66 29.96 -13.09 24.26
N PRO A 67 30.59 -12.91 25.45
CA PRO A 67 31.46 -11.74 25.65
C PRO A 67 32.64 -11.71 24.67
N ASP A 68 33.08 -12.89 24.23
CA ASP A 68 34.10 -13.10 23.20
C ASP A 68 33.67 -12.52 21.83
N ALA A 69 32.37 -12.45 21.56
CA ALA A 69 31.82 -12.07 20.26
C ALA A 69 31.50 -10.58 20.13
N LEU A 70 31.57 -9.78 21.20
CA LEU A 70 31.21 -8.36 21.18
C LEU A 70 32.07 -7.53 20.21
N SER A 71 33.30 -7.96 19.94
CA SER A 71 34.23 -7.33 19.00
C SER A 71 34.17 -7.88 17.57
N SER A 72 33.25 -8.82 17.29
CA SER A 72 33.19 -9.53 16.01
C SER A 72 32.42 -8.79 14.90
N VAL A 73 31.66 -7.74 15.21
CA VAL A 73 30.85 -6.99 14.23
C VAL A 73 31.71 -6.39 13.10
N PRO A 74 32.84 -5.69 13.37
CA PRO A 74 33.73 -5.25 12.30
C PRO A 74 34.30 -6.40 11.48
N LEU A 75 34.59 -7.55 12.11
CA LEU A 75 35.15 -8.72 11.43
C LEU A 75 34.13 -9.30 10.44
N ALA A 76 32.87 -9.40 10.87
CA ALA A 76 31.75 -9.83 10.05
C ALA A 76 31.62 -8.92 8.81
N LYS A 77 31.66 -7.59 8.98
CA LYS A 77 31.68 -6.65 7.86
C LYS A 77 32.88 -6.83 6.94
N LYS A 78 34.08 -6.97 7.49
CA LYS A 78 35.33 -7.13 6.71
C LYS A 78 35.28 -8.33 5.76
N TYR A 79 34.62 -9.42 6.16
CA TYR A 79 34.48 -10.64 5.37
C TYR A 79 33.11 -10.80 4.71
N ASP A 80 32.26 -9.76 4.74
CA ASP A 80 30.86 -9.80 4.30
C ASP A 80 30.11 -11.05 4.78
N ALA A 81 30.22 -11.33 6.07
CA ALA A 81 29.76 -12.56 6.71
C ALA A 81 28.61 -12.30 7.68
N PRO A 82 27.58 -13.15 7.75
CA PRO A 82 26.62 -13.13 8.85
C PRO A 82 27.27 -13.61 10.15
N ILE A 83 26.72 -13.14 11.29
CA ILE A 83 27.00 -13.71 12.60
C ILE A 83 25.88 -14.70 12.95
N LEU A 84 26.21 -15.97 12.97
CA LEU A 84 25.34 -17.09 13.33
C LEU A 84 25.67 -17.59 14.74
N LEU A 85 24.67 -18.11 15.45
CA LEU A 85 24.80 -18.52 16.85
C LEU A 85 24.74 -20.04 17.01
N THR A 86 25.48 -20.57 17.98
CA THR A 86 25.46 -21.99 18.37
C THR A 86 25.37 -22.13 19.89
N TYR A 87 24.90 -23.27 20.41
CA TYR A 87 25.10 -23.58 21.82
C TYR A 87 26.57 -23.92 22.06
N SER A 88 27.02 -23.92 23.32
CA SER A 88 28.43 -24.19 23.65
C SER A 88 28.88 -25.58 23.22
N ASN A 89 28.02 -26.59 23.34
CA ASN A 89 28.34 -28.00 23.10
C ASN A 89 27.67 -28.62 21.87
N PHE A 90 26.68 -27.96 21.26
CA PHE A 90 26.02 -28.45 20.05
C PHE A 90 25.62 -27.31 19.10
N MET A 91 25.67 -27.59 17.79
CA MET A 91 25.13 -26.69 16.77
C MET A 91 23.71 -27.13 16.40
N PRO A 92 22.69 -26.25 16.48
CA PRO A 92 21.35 -26.56 16.01
C PRO A 92 21.37 -26.95 14.53
N SER A 93 20.57 -27.94 14.13
CA SER A 93 20.49 -28.36 12.71
C SER A 93 20.13 -27.19 11.80
N LYS A 94 19.17 -26.35 12.21
CA LYS A 94 18.76 -25.13 11.49
C LYS A 94 19.92 -24.17 11.17
N ILE A 95 20.93 -24.10 12.03
CA ILE A 95 22.13 -23.26 11.81
C ILE A 95 23.04 -23.90 10.78
N MET A 96 23.23 -25.23 10.84
CA MET A 96 23.97 -25.97 9.83
C MET A 96 23.29 -25.92 8.46
N ASP A 97 21.96 -25.98 8.43
CA ASP A 97 21.18 -25.86 7.21
C ASP A 97 21.33 -24.46 6.59
N GLU A 98 21.29 -23.40 7.40
CA GLU A 98 21.55 -22.03 6.96
C GLU A 98 22.98 -21.85 6.42
N ILE A 99 24.00 -22.41 7.11
CA ILE A 99 25.40 -22.40 6.64
C ILE A 99 25.52 -23.04 5.24
N LYS A 100 24.79 -24.13 4.99
CA LYS A 100 24.75 -24.80 3.67
C LYS A 100 24.02 -23.97 2.64
N GLN A 101 22.87 -23.41 3.00
CA GLN A 101 22.05 -22.57 2.12
C GLN A 101 22.82 -21.32 1.65
N LEU A 102 23.61 -20.73 2.55
CA LEU A 102 24.48 -19.60 2.24
C LEU A 102 25.75 -19.98 1.46
N HIS A 103 26.01 -21.28 1.25
CA HIS A 103 27.22 -21.79 0.58
C HIS A 103 28.51 -21.38 1.29
N VAL A 104 28.53 -21.41 2.62
CA VAL A 104 29.69 -21.04 3.44
C VAL A 104 30.84 -22.02 3.23
N GLY A 105 31.99 -21.51 2.79
CA GLY A 105 33.22 -22.29 2.64
C GLY A 105 34.18 -22.15 3.82
N LYS A 106 34.10 -21.05 4.59
CA LYS A 106 34.95 -20.82 5.77
C LYS A 106 34.19 -20.17 6.94
N VAL A 107 34.44 -20.67 8.14
CA VAL A 107 33.86 -20.17 9.40
C VAL A 107 34.94 -19.60 10.32
N PHE A 108 34.68 -18.42 10.89
CA PHE A 108 35.43 -17.89 12.03
C PHE A 108 34.71 -18.26 13.33
N LEU A 109 35.34 -19.09 14.17
CA LEU A 109 34.82 -19.46 15.49
C LEU A 109 35.32 -18.44 16.52
N ILE A 110 34.40 -17.69 17.12
CA ILE A 110 34.75 -16.65 18.08
C ILE A 110 34.61 -17.17 19.51
N GLY A 111 35.74 -17.27 20.20
CA GLY A 111 35.83 -17.77 21.57
C GLY A 111 36.49 -19.14 21.70
N GLY A 112 36.99 -19.39 22.92
CA GLY A 112 37.74 -20.61 23.25
C GLY A 112 36.88 -21.87 23.23
N GLN A 113 37.49 -23.02 23.54
CA GLN A 113 36.77 -24.30 23.59
C GLN A 113 35.71 -24.37 24.70
N GLY A 114 35.81 -23.52 25.73
CA GLY A 114 34.76 -23.37 26.74
C GLY A 114 33.52 -22.62 26.24
N SER A 115 33.69 -21.70 25.28
CA SER A 115 32.59 -20.97 24.65
C SER A 115 31.98 -21.77 23.50
N ILE A 116 32.82 -22.38 22.64
CA ILE A 116 32.40 -23.22 21.52
C ILE A 116 33.27 -24.49 21.50
N ASN A 117 32.68 -25.63 21.88
CA ASN A 117 33.37 -26.91 21.99
C ASN A 117 34.02 -27.33 20.67
N SER A 118 35.15 -28.04 20.77
CA SER A 118 35.84 -28.65 19.62
C SER A 118 34.98 -29.62 18.81
N SER A 119 33.91 -30.18 19.37
CA SER A 119 32.95 -31.03 18.65
C SER A 119 32.24 -30.28 17.51
N ILE A 120 31.87 -29.02 17.74
CA ILE A 120 31.21 -28.16 16.74
C ILE A 120 32.18 -27.84 15.60
N GLU A 121 33.44 -27.55 15.93
CA GLU A 121 34.49 -27.31 14.94
C GLU A 121 34.71 -28.53 14.05
N LYS A 122 34.81 -29.73 14.65
CA LYS A 122 34.90 -31.00 13.90
C LYS A 122 33.65 -31.24 13.05
N GLN A 123 32.47 -30.91 13.54
CA GLN A 123 31.22 -31.05 12.80
C GLN A 123 31.24 -30.20 11.52
N LEU A 124 31.71 -28.95 11.59
CA LEU A 124 31.87 -28.06 10.42
C LEU A 124 32.92 -28.60 9.44
N GLN A 125 34.09 -29.01 9.93
CA GLN A 125 35.17 -29.57 9.11
C GLN A 125 34.73 -30.84 8.37
N ASN A 126 33.94 -31.70 9.01
CA ASN A 126 33.38 -32.91 8.40
C ASN A 126 32.37 -32.60 7.27
N GLN A 127 31.80 -31.40 7.22
CA GLN A 127 30.99 -30.92 6.10
C GLN A 127 31.83 -30.25 4.99
N GLY A 128 33.16 -30.28 5.10
CA GLY A 128 34.08 -29.66 4.14
C GLY A 128 34.31 -28.16 4.35
N ILE A 129 33.84 -27.61 5.48
CA ILE A 129 33.94 -26.18 5.78
C ILE A 129 35.26 -25.90 6.51
N GLN A 130 36.03 -24.94 6.02
CA GLN A 130 37.26 -24.50 6.69
C GLN A 130 36.92 -23.78 8.00
N THR A 131 37.62 -24.07 9.09
CA THR A 131 37.43 -23.37 10.36
C THR A 131 38.68 -22.60 10.77
N GLU A 132 38.49 -21.40 11.31
CA GLU A 132 39.54 -20.62 11.95
C GLU A 132 39.02 -20.10 13.29
N ARG A 133 39.66 -20.50 14.40
CA ARG A 133 39.27 -20.07 15.73
C ARG A 133 40.03 -18.82 16.15
N LEU A 134 39.30 -17.76 16.50
CA LEU A 134 39.83 -16.53 17.07
C LEU A 134 39.44 -16.49 18.54
N ALA A 135 40.40 -16.78 19.41
CA ALA A 135 40.18 -16.94 20.84
C ALA A 135 41.44 -16.63 21.66
N GLY A 136 41.24 -16.07 22.84
CA GLY A 136 42.24 -15.95 23.91
C GLY A 136 41.77 -16.60 25.21
N ALA A 137 42.51 -16.38 26.29
CA ALA A 137 42.17 -16.83 27.63
C ALA A 137 40.89 -16.14 28.17
N ASP A 138 40.59 -14.94 27.69
CA ASP A 138 39.42 -14.15 28.03
C ASP A 138 38.90 -13.33 26.84
N ARG A 139 37.84 -12.55 27.08
CA ARG A 139 37.21 -11.67 26.08
C ARG A 139 38.15 -10.58 25.57
N TYR A 140 39.12 -10.14 26.38
CA TYR A 140 40.04 -9.07 26.03
C TYR A 140 41.10 -9.58 25.06
N GLU A 141 41.72 -10.72 25.35
CA GLU A 141 42.65 -11.36 24.44
C GLU A 141 41.94 -11.84 23.15
N THR A 142 40.69 -12.32 23.26
CA THR A 142 39.89 -12.65 22.07
C THR A 142 39.65 -11.41 21.19
N SER A 143 39.36 -10.25 21.78
CA SER A 143 39.22 -9.00 21.01
C SER A 143 40.52 -8.58 20.29
N VAL A 144 41.69 -8.82 20.90
CA VAL A 144 43.00 -8.61 20.26
C VAL A 144 43.19 -9.59 19.09
N LYS A 145 42.82 -10.87 19.23
CA LYS A 145 42.89 -11.85 18.14
C LYS A 145 42.01 -11.49 16.95
N ILE A 146 40.85 -10.89 17.21
CA ILE A 146 39.99 -10.34 16.17
C ILE A 146 40.65 -9.10 15.54
N ALA A 147 41.20 -8.20 16.35
CA ALA A 147 41.87 -6.98 15.88
C ALA A 147 43.09 -7.27 14.98
N GLU A 148 43.87 -8.31 15.28
CA GLU A 148 44.99 -8.79 14.45
C GLU A 148 44.57 -9.09 12.99
N LYS A 149 43.28 -9.40 12.72
CA LYS A 149 42.76 -9.61 11.37
C LYS A 149 42.62 -8.33 10.56
N PHE A 150 42.67 -7.14 11.18
CA PHE A 150 42.50 -5.85 10.50
C PHE A 150 43.78 -5.36 9.81
N GLY A 151 44.94 -5.77 10.30
CA GLY A 151 46.23 -5.28 9.80
C GLY A 151 46.46 -3.82 10.18
N LYS A 152 46.99 -3.01 9.25
CA LYS A 152 47.23 -1.59 9.49
C LYS A 152 45.91 -0.82 9.49
N THR A 153 45.58 -0.14 10.59
CA THR A 153 44.44 0.78 10.71
C THR A 153 44.92 2.16 11.12
N GLU A 154 44.15 3.22 10.87
CA GLU A 154 44.50 4.60 11.28
C GLU A 154 43.80 5.04 12.58
N ALA A 155 42.82 4.25 13.02
CA ALA A 155 42.11 4.43 14.27
C ALA A 155 41.80 3.07 14.88
N ILE A 156 41.43 3.09 16.17
CA ILE A 156 40.88 1.96 16.90
C ILE A 156 39.68 2.43 17.73
N THR A 157 38.76 1.51 18.00
CA THR A 157 37.66 1.75 18.93
C THR A 157 37.85 0.88 20.17
N VAL A 158 37.52 1.44 21.32
CA VAL A 158 37.69 0.80 22.63
C VAL A 158 36.35 0.85 23.35
N ALA A 159 35.93 -0.28 23.89
CA ALA A 159 34.74 -0.37 24.73
C ALA A 159 35.03 -1.20 25.97
N THR A 160 34.22 -1.01 27.03
CA THR A 160 34.29 -1.93 28.17
C THR A 160 33.94 -3.35 27.73
N GLY A 161 34.68 -4.33 28.23
CA GLY A 161 34.31 -5.74 28.11
C GLY A 161 33.49 -6.24 29.31
N GLU A 162 33.28 -5.42 30.34
CA GLU A 162 32.49 -5.80 31.53
C GLU A 162 30.98 -5.79 31.25
N ASP A 163 30.56 -5.00 30.27
CA ASP A 163 29.20 -4.90 29.76
C ASP A 163 29.21 -4.97 28.22
N TYR A 164 28.05 -5.18 27.60
CA TYR A 164 27.90 -5.45 26.16
C TYR A 164 27.47 -4.23 25.35
N ALA A 165 26.78 -3.26 25.97
CA ALA A 165 26.02 -2.27 25.22
C ALA A 165 26.92 -1.28 24.49
N ASP A 166 28.07 -0.97 25.09
CA ASP A 166 29.05 -0.05 24.53
C ASP A 166 29.76 -0.66 23.31
N ALA A 167 30.15 -1.93 23.39
CA ALA A 167 30.76 -2.64 22.26
C ALA A 167 29.77 -2.82 21.09
N LEU A 168 28.50 -3.14 21.38
CA LEU A 168 27.46 -3.24 20.36
C LEU A 168 27.14 -1.88 19.72
N SER A 169 27.14 -0.81 20.52
CA SER A 169 26.86 0.55 20.04
C SER A 169 27.91 1.04 19.06
N ILE A 170 29.20 0.82 19.37
CA ILE A 170 30.30 1.28 18.51
C ILE A 170 30.57 0.32 17.34
N GLY A 171 30.09 -0.93 17.41
CA GLY A 171 30.36 -1.99 16.43
C GLY A 171 30.09 -1.59 14.97
N PRO A 172 28.87 -1.16 14.58
CA PRO A 172 28.58 -0.73 13.22
C PRO A 172 29.41 0.47 12.76
N ALA A 173 29.70 1.42 13.65
CA ALA A 173 30.56 2.57 13.34
C ALA A 173 32.01 2.14 13.11
N ALA A 174 32.54 1.27 13.98
CA ALA A 174 33.86 0.66 13.81
C ALA A 174 33.96 -0.12 12.50
N ALA A 175 32.91 -0.86 12.15
CA ALA A 175 32.81 -1.60 10.90
C ALA A 175 32.76 -0.69 9.66
N ALA A 176 32.01 0.43 9.71
CA ALA A 176 31.96 1.42 8.63
C ALA A 176 33.32 2.11 8.44
N MET A 177 34.01 2.40 9.54
CA MET A 177 35.38 2.93 9.54
C MET A 177 36.44 1.89 9.12
N GLY A 178 36.11 0.61 9.10
CA GLY A 178 37.07 -0.47 8.83
C GLY A 178 38.09 -0.69 9.95
N VAL A 179 37.73 -0.41 11.20
CA VAL A 179 38.62 -0.50 12.38
C VAL A 179 38.11 -1.53 13.41
N PRO A 180 39.00 -2.11 14.23
CA PRO A 180 38.59 -3.07 15.24
C PRO A 180 37.96 -2.43 16.48
N VAL A 181 37.20 -3.23 17.22
CA VAL A 181 36.75 -2.96 18.59
C VAL A 181 37.62 -3.75 19.55
N LEU A 182 38.40 -3.05 20.39
CA LEU A 182 39.16 -3.65 21.48
C LEU A 182 38.34 -3.57 22.77
N LEU A 183 38.31 -4.67 23.53
CA LEU A 183 37.65 -4.70 24.83
C LEU A 183 38.68 -4.42 25.93
N VAL A 184 38.27 -3.63 26.93
CA VAL A 184 39.07 -3.37 28.14
C VAL A 184 38.24 -3.52 29.41
N PRO A 185 38.81 -3.96 30.53
CA PRO A 185 38.23 -3.78 31.87
C PRO A 185 38.03 -2.30 32.20
N LYS A 186 37.19 -2.01 33.18
CA LYS A 186 36.88 -0.63 33.59
C LYS A 186 38.12 0.16 34.02
N ASN A 187 39.04 -0.47 34.76
CA ASN A 187 40.08 0.22 35.52
C ASN A 187 41.51 0.07 34.99
N TYR A 188 41.76 -0.73 33.95
CA TYR A 188 43.11 -0.95 33.41
C TYR A 188 43.08 -1.44 31.96
N VAL A 189 44.15 -1.19 31.18
CA VAL A 189 44.34 -1.83 29.87
C VAL A 189 45.04 -3.18 30.07
N PRO A 190 44.54 -4.30 29.51
CA PRO A 190 45.23 -5.59 29.58
C PRO A 190 46.56 -5.55 28.84
N ASP A 191 47.59 -6.26 29.33
CA ASP A 191 48.93 -6.26 28.73
C ASP A 191 48.94 -6.71 27.26
N VAL A 192 48.06 -7.63 26.89
CA VAL A 192 47.85 -8.08 25.50
C VAL A 192 47.39 -6.92 24.60
N THR A 193 46.51 -6.05 25.12
CA THR A 193 46.00 -4.87 24.42
C THR A 193 47.09 -3.80 24.30
N LYS A 194 47.86 -3.55 25.37
CA LYS A 194 49.01 -2.62 25.32
C LYS A 194 50.03 -3.07 24.28
N LYS A 195 50.37 -4.36 24.27
CA LYS A 195 51.32 -4.95 23.32
C LYS A 195 50.82 -4.81 21.88
N TYR A 196 49.52 -5.05 21.65
CA TYR A 196 48.92 -4.87 20.33
C TYR A 196 49.06 -3.43 19.83
N ILE A 197 48.74 -2.43 20.65
CA ILE A 197 48.86 -1.00 20.30
C ILE A 197 50.32 -0.61 20.03
N ARG A 198 51.26 -1.05 20.87
CA ARG A 198 52.70 -0.83 20.65
C ARG A 198 53.19 -1.46 19.34
N ASN A 199 52.68 -2.64 18.98
CA ASN A 199 53.01 -3.29 17.71
C ASN A 199 52.48 -2.48 16.52
N LEU A 200 51.27 -1.91 16.62
CA LEU A 200 50.75 -0.99 15.61
C LEU A 200 51.64 0.27 15.49
N ASN A 201 52.14 0.80 16.60
CA ASN A 201 53.07 1.95 16.61
C ASN A 201 54.42 1.62 15.96
N THR A 202 54.97 0.43 16.21
CA THR A 202 56.32 0.02 15.74
C THR A 202 56.38 -0.36 14.26
N ILE A 203 55.34 -0.96 13.69
CA ILE A 203 55.28 -1.35 12.26
C ILE A 203 55.51 -0.13 11.35
N LYS A 204 55.07 1.07 11.74
CA LYS A 204 55.23 2.30 10.95
C LYS A 204 56.65 2.89 10.98
N ASN A 205 57.36 2.79 12.11
CA ASN A 205 58.72 3.33 12.24
C ASN A 205 59.72 2.60 11.32
N SER A 206 59.49 1.31 11.04
CA SER A 206 60.36 0.52 10.14
C SER A 206 60.19 0.83 8.64
N GLU A 207 59.07 1.45 8.22
CA GLU A 207 58.83 1.80 6.81
C GLU A 207 59.38 3.18 6.43
N TYR A 208 59.68 4.04 7.42
CA TYR A 208 60.31 5.34 7.19
C TYR A 208 61.85 5.26 7.06
N ASP A 209 62.48 4.18 7.54
CA ASP A 209 63.94 4.03 7.57
C ASP A 209 64.55 3.47 6.26
N ASN A 210 63.73 3.19 5.23
CA ASN A 210 64.19 2.70 3.93
C ASN A 210 64.09 3.72 2.77
N SER A 211 63.96 5.01 3.09
CA SER A 211 64.02 6.10 2.10
C SER A 211 64.98 7.21 2.53
N SER A 212 66.28 6.91 2.64
CA SER A 212 67.36 7.86 2.38
C SER A 212 68.73 7.20 2.58
N ASN A 213 69.16 6.43 1.59
CA ASN A 213 70.57 6.13 1.42
C ASN A 213 71.09 6.99 0.26
N SER A 214 71.62 8.18 0.56
CA SER A 214 72.71 8.76 -0.23
C SER A 214 73.38 9.94 0.48
N SER A 215 74.70 9.80 0.66
CA SER A 215 75.73 10.85 0.60
C SER A 215 76.22 11.52 1.89
N SER A 216 77.29 10.93 2.44
CA SER A 216 78.64 11.51 2.57
C SER A 216 78.95 12.74 3.46
N ASN A 217 79.88 12.49 4.40
CA ASN A 217 80.98 13.34 4.92
C ASN A 217 80.68 14.66 5.66
N SER A 218 81.07 14.76 6.94
CA SER A 218 82.36 15.36 7.36
C SER A 218 82.43 15.62 8.88
N SER A 219 83.66 15.48 9.38
CA SER A 219 84.22 15.56 10.73
C SER A 219 84.02 16.85 11.56
N ASN A 220 84.14 16.65 12.88
CA ASN A 220 84.78 17.47 13.92
C ASN A 220 83.99 18.50 14.77
N ASN A 221 83.91 18.15 16.07
CA ASN A 221 84.42 18.87 17.26
C ASN A 221 83.44 19.30 18.36
N SER A 222 83.94 19.15 19.58
CA SER A 222 83.35 19.21 20.93
C SER A 222 82.59 20.47 21.33
N ASN A 223 81.53 20.33 22.15
CA ASN A 223 81.54 20.75 23.57
C ASN A 223 80.21 20.46 24.32
N ASN A 224 80.37 19.82 25.48
CA ASN A 224 79.61 19.88 26.75
C ASN A 224 78.25 20.61 26.81
N SER A 225 77.20 19.89 27.22
CA SER A 225 76.32 20.24 28.37
C SER A 225 75.13 19.28 28.47
N ASN A 226 74.84 18.85 29.69
CA ASN A 226 73.70 18.07 30.14
C ASN A 226 72.37 18.40 29.42
N ASN A 227 71.81 17.42 28.72
CA ASN A 227 70.37 17.16 28.75
C ASN A 227 70.10 15.72 28.30
N ALA A 228 69.27 15.00 29.05
CA ALA A 228 68.81 13.67 28.70
C ALA A 228 67.91 13.75 27.46
N ASN A 229 68.50 13.71 26.28
CA ASN A 229 67.79 13.46 25.03
C ASN A 229 67.40 11.99 25.00
N THR A 230 66.23 11.69 25.58
CA THR A 230 65.41 10.59 25.09
C THR A 230 65.07 10.91 23.65
N SER A 231 65.51 10.04 22.74
CA SER A 231 65.27 10.15 21.30
C SER A 231 63.77 10.33 21.05
N SER A 232 63.37 11.57 20.74
CA SER A 232 62.05 11.92 20.23
C SER A 232 61.90 11.29 18.85
N GLY A 233 61.53 10.02 18.81
CA GLY A 233 60.95 9.40 17.63
C GLY A 233 59.59 10.03 17.39
N ILE A 234 59.37 10.52 16.17
CA ILE A 234 58.09 11.10 15.76
C ILE A 234 57.07 9.95 15.71
N PHE A 235 56.33 9.75 16.80
CA PHE A 235 55.15 8.90 16.81
C PHE A 235 54.07 9.61 15.96
N ARG A 236 53.42 8.89 15.05
CA ARG A 236 52.17 9.37 14.43
C ARG A 236 51.00 8.75 15.20
N ASP A 237 50.33 9.59 15.96
CA ASP A 237 49.23 9.32 16.87
C ASP A 237 48.08 8.55 16.19
N TYR A 238 47.65 7.41 16.76
CA TYR A 238 46.38 6.80 16.38
C TYR A 238 45.23 7.57 17.04
N HIS A 239 44.09 7.64 16.37
CA HIS A 239 42.86 8.11 17.02
C HIS A 239 42.18 6.95 17.72
N VAL A 240 41.99 7.07 19.03
CA VAL A 240 41.34 6.06 19.87
C VAL A 240 39.99 6.60 20.29
N PHE A 241 38.93 5.99 19.79
CA PHE A 241 37.57 6.30 20.25
C PHE A 241 37.24 5.41 21.44
N VAL A 242 37.06 6.00 22.61
CA VAL A 242 36.74 5.29 23.85
C VAL A 242 35.24 5.46 24.15
N MET A 243 34.53 4.34 24.15
CA MET A 243 33.11 4.30 24.48
C MET A 243 32.94 4.27 26.00
N GLY A 244 32.34 5.32 26.58
CA GLY A 244 32.16 5.43 28.04
C GLY A 244 32.76 6.67 28.68
N ASP A 245 32.08 7.16 29.72
CA ASP A 245 32.63 8.13 30.67
C ASP A 245 33.62 7.44 31.63
N SER A 246 34.18 8.19 32.58
CA SER A 246 35.11 7.68 33.60
C SER A 246 34.49 6.64 34.54
N ASN A 247 33.17 6.46 34.56
CA ASN A 247 32.50 5.40 35.33
C ASN A 247 32.48 4.06 34.59
N VAL A 248 32.63 4.06 33.27
CA VAL A 248 32.63 2.86 32.42
C VAL A 248 34.05 2.46 32.04
N VAL A 249 34.86 3.45 31.64
CA VAL A 249 36.29 3.30 31.33
C VAL A 249 37.01 4.44 32.05
N THR A 250 37.77 4.14 33.11
CA THR A 250 38.38 5.19 33.95
C THR A 250 39.41 6.03 33.20
N ASP A 251 39.73 7.19 33.77
CA ASP A 251 40.76 8.07 33.19
C ASP A 251 42.13 7.40 33.17
N ASN A 252 42.45 6.53 34.13
CA ASN A 252 43.68 5.72 34.09
C ASN A 252 43.80 4.89 32.80
N VAL A 253 42.68 4.35 32.30
CA VAL A 253 42.66 3.61 31.03
C VAL A 253 42.91 4.55 29.86
N VAL A 254 42.25 5.71 29.85
CA VAL A 254 42.43 6.72 28.80
C VAL A 254 43.84 7.29 28.78
N ASP A 255 44.40 7.62 29.94
CA ASP A 255 45.77 8.10 30.12
C ASP A 255 46.77 7.06 29.61
N GLU A 256 46.49 5.77 29.76
CA GLU A 256 47.33 4.70 29.23
C GLU A 256 47.29 4.66 27.69
N PHE A 257 46.13 4.89 27.06
CA PHE A 257 46.06 5.06 25.61
C PHE A 257 46.76 6.34 25.14
N GLN A 258 46.60 7.46 25.86
CA GLN A 258 47.25 8.74 25.55
C GLN A 258 48.77 8.69 25.73
N GLY A 259 49.26 8.04 26.78
CA GLY A 259 50.67 7.90 27.12
C GLY A 259 51.49 7.13 26.08
N GLU A 260 50.82 6.39 25.19
CA GLU A 260 51.41 5.72 24.02
C GLU A 260 51.46 6.64 22.78
N GLY A 261 51.24 7.95 22.96
CA GLY A 261 51.27 8.98 21.91
C GLY A 261 49.99 9.07 21.09
N ASN A 262 48.85 8.58 21.58
CA ASN A 262 47.60 8.56 20.81
C ASN A 262 46.69 9.75 21.13
N THR A 263 45.91 10.20 20.14
CA THR A 263 44.78 11.09 20.38
C THR A 263 43.60 10.25 20.85
N VAL A 264 43.02 10.59 22.01
CA VAL A 264 41.90 9.84 22.58
C VAL A 264 40.65 10.72 22.63
N GLU A 265 39.56 10.23 22.06
CA GLU A 265 38.24 10.87 22.09
C GLU A 265 37.26 9.96 22.84
N ARG A 266 36.62 10.49 23.88
CA ARG A 266 35.56 9.78 24.59
C ARG A 266 34.20 10.03 23.93
N ILE A 267 33.40 8.97 23.83
CA ILE A 267 31.99 9.04 23.49
C ILE A 267 31.20 8.72 24.76
N GLU A 268 30.81 9.79 25.43
CA GLU A 268 30.22 9.74 26.77
C GLU A 268 28.69 9.76 26.74
N GLY A 269 28.08 9.44 27.87
CA GLY A 269 26.64 9.47 28.05
C GLY A 269 26.28 8.91 29.42
N LYS A 270 25.25 9.48 30.05
CA LYS A 270 24.83 9.15 31.42
C LYS A 270 24.42 7.68 31.62
N ASP A 271 24.10 6.98 30.54
CA ASP A 271 23.83 5.54 30.50
C ASP A 271 24.19 4.96 29.12
N GLN A 272 24.05 3.64 28.98
CA GLN A 272 24.36 2.90 27.76
C GLN A 272 23.56 3.35 26.52
N TYR A 273 22.37 3.92 26.72
CA TYR A 273 21.51 4.36 25.63
C TYR A 273 21.89 5.75 25.13
N TYR A 274 22.23 6.67 26.04
CA TYR A 274 22.80 7.97 25.65
C TYR A 274 24.13 7.79 24.93
N ARG A 275 24.95 6.86 25.42
CA ARG A 275 26.19 6.45 24.77
C ARG A 275 25.92 5.90 23.36
N ASN A 276 24.93 5.01 23.20
CA ASN A 276 24.51 4.52 21.89
C ASN A 276 24.14 5.66 20.92
N ILE A 277 23.27 6.58 21.34
CA ILE A 277 22.84 7.72 20.51
C ILE A 277 24.01 8.66 20.17
N ASN A 278 24.88 8.96 21.13
CA ASN A 278 26.04 9.83 20.92
C ASN A 278 27.06 9.20 19.97
N ALA A 279 27.27 7.88 20.04
CA ALA A 279 28.10 7.16 19.07
C ALA A 279 27.53 7.27 17.66
N ILE A 280 26.22 7.07 17.49
CA ILE A 280 25.57 7.22 16.18
C ILE A 280 25.73 8.66 15.67
N GLY A 281 25.39 9.66 16.47
CA GLY A 281 25.51 11.07 16.09
C GLY A 281 26.92 11.48 15.70
N ARG A 282 27.95 10.87 16.31
CA ARG A 282 29.35 11.14 16.00
C ARG A 282 29.80 10.58 14.64
N PHE A 283 29.21 9.48 14.20
CA PHE A 283 29.66 8.73 13.02
C PHE A 283 28.67 8.73 11.85
N VAL A 284 27.58 9.49 11.91
CA VAL A 284 26.62 9.63 10.79
C VAL A 284 27.08 10.69 9.78
N GLN A 285 26.88 10.40 8.49
CA GLN A 285 27.11 11.36 7.41
C GLN A 285 26.17 12.56 7.55
N LYS A 286 26.71 13.77 7.74
CA LYS A 286 25.90 15.00 7.70
C LYS A 286 25.43 15.24 6.27
N ALA A 287 24.14 15.50 6.07
CA ALA A 287 23.59 15.91 4.78
C ALA A 287 24.36 17.15 4.29
N SER A 288 24.80 17.14 3.04
CA SER A 288 25.63 18.17 2.44
C SER A 288 25.07 19.57 2.72
N ALA A 289 25.74 20.33 3.59
CA ALA A 289 25.59 21.78 3.59
C ALA A 289 26.03 22.27 2.20
N THR A 290 25.06 22.74 1.42
CA THR A 290 25.33 23.53 0.21
C THR A 290 26.38 24.56 0.56
N SER A 291 27.47 24.54 -0.18
CA SER A 291 28.56 25.50 -0.10
C SER A 291 28.06 26.90 -0.50
N THR A 292 27.38 27.59 0.41
CA THR A 292 27.37 29.06 0.41
C THR A 292 28.58 29.51 1.21
N GLN A 293 29.65 29.80 0.48
CA GLN A 293 30.67 30.73 0.93
C GLN A 293 29.97 32.02 1.39
N ASN A 294 29.81 32.20 2.69
CA ASN A 294 29.69 33.51 3.29
C ASN A 294 30.54 33.53 4.56
N SER A 295 31.74 34.07 4.38
CA SER A 295 32.61 34.57 5.42
C SER A 295 31.86 35.55 6.32
N ASN A 296 32.16 35.48 7.63
CA ASN A 296 31.78 36.38 8.72
C ASN A 296 30.53 35.97 9.52
N TYR A 297 30.69 34.92 10.34
CA TYR A 297 30.17 34.94 11.70
C TYR A 297 31.10 34.09 12.57
N ASN A 298 31.79 34.74 13.52
CA ASN A 298 32.58 34.05 14.54
C ASN A 298 31.60 33.47 15.57
N ASP A 299 31.43 32.15 15.56
CA ASP A 299 30.81 31.40 16.65
C ASP A 299 31.85 30.45 17.24
N ASP A 300 32.31 30.77 18.45
CA ASP A 300 33.45 30.16 19.16
C ASP A 300 33.17 28.73 19.68
N ASN A 301 32.09 28.08 19.25
CA ASN A 301 31.71 26.73 19.68
C ASN A 301 32.13 25.60 18.73
N ASN A 302 32.79 25.89 17.60
CA ASN A 302 33.14 24.89 16.59
C ASN A 302 34.59 24.38 16.68
N LYS A 303 35.00 23.86 17.85
CA LYS A 303 36.30 23.20 18.08
C LYS A 303 36.22 21.66 18.13
N GLN A 304 35.33 21.02 17.37
CA GLN A 304 35.49 19.60 17.03
C GLN A 304 36.21 19.49 15.68
N THR A 305 37.54 19.49 15.74
CA THR A 305 38.42 19.21 14.61
C THR A 305 38.08 17.84 14.00
N GLN A 306 37.58 17.84 12.76
CA GLN A 306 37.32 16.62 11.98
C GLN A 306 38.62 15.86 11.72
N TYR A 307 38.90 14.83 12.51
CA TYR A 307 39.80 13.76 12.08
C TYR A 307 39.05 12.89 11.05
N PHE A 308 39.45 12.98 9.79
CA PHE A 308 38.94 12.12 8.73
C PHE A 308 39.60 10.74 8.85
N VAL A 309 38.89 9.79 9.47
CA VAL A 309 39.21 8.36 9.28
C VAL A 309 38.85 8.03 7.83
N LYS A 310 39.73 7.36 7.09
CA LYS A 310 39.57 7.02 5.66
C LYS A 310 38.39 6.06 5.36
N GLY A 311 37.59 5.70 6.36
CA GLY A 311 36.45 4.80 6.24
C GLY A 311 35.13 5.54 6.00
N ASP A 312 34.07 4.77 5.74
CA ASP A 312 32.74 5.32 5.52
C ASP A 312 32.10 5.79 6.84
N MET A 313 31.23 6.80 6.74
CA MET A 313 30.32 7.18 7.82
C MET A 313 29.05 6.31 7.78
N LEU A 314 28.33 6.25 8.90
CA LEU A 314 27.01 5.63 8.98
C LEU A 314 26.00 6.39 8.11
N SER A 315 25.20 5.64 7.35
CA SER A 315 23.99 6.10 6.68
C SER A 315 22.78 5.91 7.58
N LEU A 316 21.86 6.88 7.55
CA LEU A 316 20.57 6.81 8.23
C LEU A 316 19.44 6.31 7.33
N ASP A 317 19.73 5.82 6.12
CA ASP A 317 18.72 5.27 5.19
C ASP A 317 18.02 4.03 5.77
N ASN A 318 18.72 3.27 6.61
CA ASN A 318 18.15 2.15 7.36
C ASN A 318 18.46 2.31 8.85
N LEU A 319 17.49 1.99 9.70
CA LEU A 319 17.66 2.00 11.16
C LEU A 319 17.44 0.59 11.71
N TYR A 320 18.33 0.10 12.57
CA TYR A 320 18.17 -1.19 13.23
C TYR A 320 17.90 -0.99 14.71
N LEU A 321 16.72 -1.38 15.18
CA LEU A 321 16.32 -1.23 16.57
C LEU A 321 16.47 -2.56 17.30
N ALA A 322 17.25 -2.60 18.37
CA ALA A 322 17.43 -3.79 19.19
C ALA A 322 17.19 -3.50 20.68
N SER A 323 16.91 -4.54 21.44
CA SER A 323 16.83 -4.45 22.88
C SER A 323 18.21 -4.26 23.51
N GLY A 324 18.35 -3.27 24.39
CA GLY A 324 19.53 -3.14 25.26
C GLY A 324 19.57 -4.17 26.41
N GLY A 325 18.66 -5.14 26.43
CA GLY A 325 18.60 -6.29 27.35
C GLY A 325 18.78 -7.67 26.67
N GLY A 326 18.63 -7.75 25.34
CA GLY A 326 18.56 -9.00 24.57
C GLY A 326 19.64 -9.11 23.49
N PHE A 327 20.87 -9.35 23.91
CA PHE A 327 22.08 -9.07 23.13
C PHE A 327 22.36 -10.00 21.96
N ALA A 328 21.88 -11.24 22.00
CA ALA A 328 22.13 -12.20 20.94
C ALA A 328 21.46 -11.75 19.61
N ASP A 329 20.26 -11.17 19.72
CA ASP A 329 19.54 -10.58 18.59
C ASP A 329 20.23 -9.29 18.10
N ALA A 330 20.69 -8.45 19.03
CA ALA A 330 21.44 -7.24 18.73
C ALA A 330 22.79 -7.54 18.04
N LEU A 331 23.52 -8.56 18.49
CA LEU A 331 24.83 -8.94 17.95
C LEU A 331 24.71 -9.43 16.50
N SER A 332 23.78 -10.35 16.23
CA SER A 332 23.55 -10.84 14.87
C SER A 332 23.06 -9.71 13.96
N GLY A 333 22.10 -8.90 14.43
CA GLY A 333 21.61 -7.74 13.71
C GLY A 333 22.66 -6.64 13.49
N ALA A 334 23.64 -6.49 14.38
CA ALA A 334 24.72 -5.52 14.21
C ALA A 334 25.64 -5.86 13.02
N ALA A 335 25.77 -7.16 12.66
CA ALA A 335 26.46 -7.54 11.43
C ALA A 335 25.70 -7.07 10.18
N LEU A 336 24.36 -7.18 10.19
CA LEU A 336 23.51 -6.67 9.12
C LEU A 336 23.54 -5.14 9.05
N ALA A 337 23.45 -4.46 10.19
CA ALA A 337 23.60 -3.01 10.28
C ALA A 337 24.96 -2.56 9.74
N ALA A 338 26.05 -3.25 10.11
CA ALA A 338 27.38 -2.97 9.56
C ALA A 338 27.44 -3.24 8.04
N LYS A 339 26.78 -4.30 7.54
CA LYS A 339 26.68 -4.58 6.10
C LYS A 339 26.07 -3.39 5.36
N THR A 340 24.98 -2.84 5.85
CA THR A 340 24.29 -1.69 5.23
C THR A 340 24.86 -0.33 5.64
N LYS A 341 25.98 -0.29 6.38
CA LYS A 341 26.59 0.93 6.94
C LYS A 341 25.59 1.73 7.80
N SER A 342 24.71 1.04 8.50
CA SER A 342 23.60 1.63 9.25
C SER A 342 23.84 1.54 10.76
N PRO A 343 23.24 2.43 11.56
CA PRO A 343 23.32 2.35 13.01
C PRO A 343 22.51 1.19 13.58
N ILE A 344 22.97 0.68 14.73
CA ILE A 344 22.13 -0.09 15.65
C ILE A 344 21.73 0.79 16.83
N ILE A 345 20.43 0.95 17.01
CA ILE A 345 19.80 1.75 18.06
C ILE A 345 19.37 0.83 19.18
N LEU A 346 19.88 1.05 20.39
CA LEU A 346 19.55 0.25 21.56
C LEU A 346 18.40 0.87 22.36
N SER A 347 17.40 0.07 22.67
CA SER A 347 16.24 0.50 23.46
C SER A 347 15.97 -0.40 24.67
N GLY A 348 15.64 0.21 25.80
CA GLY A 348 15.34 -0.34 27.12
C GLY A 348 14.01 0.21 27.68
N SER A 349 13.60 -0.24 28.86
CA SER A 349 12.32 0.15 29.48
C SER A 349 12.22 1.61 29.94
N SER A 350 13.34 2.34 29.98
CA SER A 350 13.42 3.69 30.55
C SER A 350 13.85 4.79 29.57
N ASN A 351 14.16 4.44 28.31
CA ASN A 351 14.76 5.37 27.34
C ASN A 351 13.99 5.42 26.00
N SER A 352 12.78 4.86 25.92
CA SER A 352 11.95 4.94 24.71
C SER A 352 11.75 6.38 24.25
N GLY A 353 11.61 7.35 25.18
CA GLY A 353 11.53 8.77 24.87
C GLY A 353 12.80 9.33 24.21
N LEU A 354 13.99 8.99 24.71
CA LEU A 354 15.26 9.40 24.10
C LEU A 354 15.41 8.85 22.68
N VAL A 355 15.12 7.56 22.51
CA VAL A 355 15.23 6.89 21.22
C VAL A 355 14.22 7.47 20.24
N LYS A 356 12.99 7.75 20.72
CA LYS A 356 11.96 8.45 19.98
C LYS A 356 12.44 9.83 19.53
N ASP A 357 12.94 10.66 20.44
CA ASP A 357 13.39 12.01 20.13
C ASP A 357 14.54 11.98 19.12
N PHE A 358 15.49 11.05 19.29
CA PHE A 358 16.57 10.86 18.33
C PHE A 358 16.05 10.47 16.94
N ILE A 359 15.15 9.49 16.85
CA ILE A 359 14.60 9.04 15.58
C ILE A 359 13.72 10.14 14.94
N LEU A 360 12.87 10.80 15.72
CA LEU A 360 12.03 11.90 15.27
C LEU A 360 12.88 13.09 14.81
N SER A 361 14.04 13.35 15.42
CA SER A 361 14.99 14.37 14.93
C SER A 361 15.58 14.04 13.55
N LYS A 362 15.47 12.79 13.10
CA LYS A 362 15.95 12.34 11.79
C LYS A 362 14.83 12.19 10.77
N ILE A 363 13.62 11.83 11.20
CA ILE A 363 12.40 11.91 10.38
C ILE A 363 12.15 13.39 10.03
N PRO A 364 11.77 13.74 8.78
CA PRO A 364 11.52 15.13 8.43
C PRO A 364 10.41 15.72 9.32
N ASN A 365 10.71 16.83 10.02
CA ASN A 365 9.88 17.67 10.91
C ASN A 365 10.33 17.81 12.39
N TYR A 366 11.58 17.48 12.78
CA TYR A 366 12.05 17.80 14.15
C TYR A 366 13.53 18.26 14.28
N GLY A 367 14.24 18.57 13.19
CA GLY A 367 15.60 19.11 13.28
C GLY A 367 16.25 19.41 11.92
N SER A 368 17.31 20.21 11.96
CA SER A 368 18.06 20.78 10.82
C SER A 368 18.89 19.79 9.97
N ASP A 369 18.98 18.51 10.39
CA ASP A 369 19.75 17.45 9.72
C ASP A 369 18.83 16.29 9.27
N SER A 370 17.85 16.57 8.41
CA SER A 370 16.80 15.62 8.01
C SER A 370 17.29 14.55 7.03
N VAL A 371 17.12 13.27 7.39
CA VAL A 371 17.35 12.10 6.53
C VAL A 371 16.13 11.18 6.70
N ASN A 372 15.36 10.94 5.65
CA ASN A 372 14.17 10.08 5.75
C ASN A 372 14.57 8.60 5.73
N PRO A 373 14.54 7.86 6.85
CA PRO A 373 14.86 6.44 6.83
C PRO A 373 13.85 5.71 5.92
N GLU A 374 14.35 4.91 4.97
CA GLU A 374 13.52 4.12 4.07
C GLU A 374 12.93 2.90 4.82
N TYR A 375 13.72 2.30 5.72
CA TYR A 375 13.33 1.15 6.53
C TYR A 375 13.78 1.25 7.99
N LEU A 376 12.91 0.77 8.88
CA LEU A 376 13.22 0.46 10.27
C LEU A 376 13.16 -1.04 10.46
N THR A 377 14.26 -1.66 10.88
CA THR A 377 14.31 -3.09 11.19
C THR A 377 14.39 -3.31 12.69
N VAL A 378 13.38 -3.95 13.27
CA VAL A 378 13.36 -4.39 14.66
C VAL A 378 14.04 -5.76 14.77
N LEU A 379 15.02 -5.87 15.65
CA LEU A 379 15.80 -7.07 15.89
C LEU A 379 15.29 -7.79 17.14
N GLY A 380 15.03 -9.09 16.99
CA GLY A 380 14.51 -9.95 18.05
C GLY A 380 12.99 -10.09 18.04
N GLY A 381 12.50 -11.16 18.67
CA GLY A 381 11.07 -11.47 18.78
C GLY A 381 10.34 -10.57 19.77
N GLU A 382 9.02 -10.77 19.91
CA GLU A 382 8.14 -10.03 20.83
C GLU A 382 8.58 -10.10 22.30
N GLY A 383 9.19 -11.21 22.73
CA GLY A 383 9.70 -11.33 24.09
C GLY A 383 10.92 -10.45 24.40
N VAL A 384 11.65 -10.00 23.37
CA VAL A 384 12.89 -9.21 23.52
C VAL A 384 12.67 -7.74 23.21
N MET A 385 11.94 -7.46 22.12
CA MET A 385 11.54 -6.12 21.72
C MET A 385 10.03 -6.10 21.44
N PRO A 386 9.19 -5.96 22.48
CA PRO A 386 7.74 -6.03 22.34
C PRO A 386 7.19 -4.94 21.42
N GLY A 387 6.18 -5.27 20.62
CA GLY A 387 5.51 -4.34 19.71
C GLY A 387 5.08 -3.06 20.41
N ALA A 388 4.51 -3.14 21.62
CA ALA A 388 4.11 -1.98 22.43
C ALA A 388 5.26 -1.01 22.72
N LYS A 389 6.48 -1.53 22.92
CA LYS A 389 7.67 -0.71 23.16
C LYS A 389 8.16 -0.06 21.87
N VAL A 390 8.00 -0.74 20.74
CA VAL A 390 8.25 -0.12 19.45
C VAL A 390 7.15 0.94 19.17
N SER A 391 5.87 0.68 19.47
CA SER A 391 4.80 1.68 19.41
C SER A 391 5.11 2.92 20.24
N GLU A 392 5.68 2.75 21.43
CA GLU A 392 6.08 3.87 22.30
C GLU A 392 7.10 4.78 21.60
N ILE A 393 8.05 4.18 20.89
CA ILE A 393 9.13 4.89 20.20
C ILE A 393 8.61 5.61 18.93
N PHE A 394 7.69 5.01 18.18
CA PHE A 394 7.29 5.53 16.86
C PHE A 394 5.83 6.05 16.79
N GLY A 395 5.07 6.01 17.89
CA GLY A 395 3.67 6.46 17.99
C GLY A 395 2.63 5.45 17.48
N ASN A 396 1.34 5.72 17.76
CA ASN A 396 0.16 4.90 17.36
C ASN A 396 -0.04 4.77 15.84
N ILE A 397 0.88 5.29 15.04
CA ILE A 397 0.84 5.29 13.57
C ILE A 397 1.82 4.23 13.03
N ALA A 398 2.81 3.85 13.83
CA ALA A 398 3.83 2.85 13.49
C ALA A 398 3.50 1.43 13.98
N PHE A 399 2.63 1.31 14.98
CA PHE A 399 2.26 0.01 15.55
C PHE A 399 0.79 0.01 16.02
N ASP A 400 -0.12 -0.09 15.06
CA ASP A 400 -1.29 -0.93 15.30
C ASP A 400 -0.83 -2.39 15.10
N ASN A 401 -0.36 -3.02 16.19
CA ASN A 401 -0.27 -4.46 16.44
C ASN A 401 0.10 -5.48 15.31
N ALA A 402 1.04 -5.19 14.40
CA ALA A 402 1.59 -6.26 13.54
C ALA A 402 3.06 -6.10 13.19
N VAL A 403 3.90 -6.11 14.23
CA VAL A 403 5.23 -6.70 14.06
C VAL A 403 5.49 -7.82 15.07
N GLY A 404 4.50 -8.21 15.87
CA GLY A 404 4.50 -9.59 16.34
C GLY A 404 4.14 -10.47 15.15
N PHE A 405 4.89 -11.55 14.90
CA PHE A 405 4.25 -12.72 14.30
C PHE A 405 3.06 -12.99 15.19
N LYS A 406 1.86 -12.64 14.74
CA LYS A 406 0.67 -13.04 15.46
C LYS A 406 0.79 -14.54 15.58
N SER A 407 0.89 -15.02 16.81
CA SER A 407 0.92 -16.45 17.04
C SER A 407 -0.35 -17.03 16.41
N ASP A 408 -0.32 -18.29 15.97
CA ASP A 408 -1.52 -18.93 15.44
C ASP A 408 -2.71 -18.86 16.41
N SER A 409 -2.45 -18.65 17.71
CA SER A 409 -3.43 -18.45 18.78
C SER A 409 -3.85 -17.00 19.07
N ASP A 410 -3.29 -16.01 18.38
CA ASP A 410 -3.63 -14.60 18.63
C ASP A 410 -4.99 -14.26 18.05
N SER A 411 -5.87 -13.67 18.87
CA SER A 411 -7.21 -13.30 18.43
C SER A 411 -7.16 -12.13 17.44
N VAL A 412 -7.91 -12.25 16.35
CA VAL A 412 -8.16 -11.19 15.37
C VAL A 412 -9.55 -10.60 15.63
N LYS A 413 -9.65 -9.27 15.56
CA LYS A 413 -10.89 -8.53 15.80
C LYS A 413 -11.24 -7.71 14.56
N PHE A 414 -12.52 -7.68 14.25
CA PHE A 414 -13.11 -6.85 13.21
C PHE A 414 -14.19 -6.00 13.89
N PRO A 415 -13.93 -4.71 14.18
CA PRO A 415 -14.87 -3.86 14.91
C PRO A 415 -16.19 -3.65 14.16
N ASP A 416 -16.13 -3.59 12.83
CA ASP A 416 -17.31 -3.53 11.97
C ASP A 416 -18.00 -4.89 11.93
N LYS A 417 -19.28 -4.92 12.30
CA LYS A 417 -20.05 -6.17 12.43
C LYS A 417 -20.42 -6.79 11.09
N ALA A 418 -20.59 -5.99 10.05
CA ALA A 418 -20.82 -6.53 8.71
C ALA A 418 -19.54 -7.17 8.19
N PHE A 419 -18.41 -6.52 8.39
CA PHE A 419 -17.11 -7.08 8.04
C PHE A 419 -16.80 -8.36 8.84
N GLU A 420 -16.97 -8.33 10.17
CA GLU A 420 -16.78 -9.51 11.04
C GLU A 420 -17.64 -10.69 10.57
N LYS A 421 -18.90 -10.43 10.22
CA LYS A 421 -19.82 -11.46 9.74
C LYS A 421 -19.29 -12.13 8.46
N VAL A 422 -18.85 -11.36 7.47
CA VAL A 422 -18.33 -11.94 6.21
C VAL A 422 -17.09 -12.81 6.46
N ILE A 423 -16.21 -12.38 7.36
CA ILE A 423 -15.04 -13.19 7.73
C ILE A 423 -15.47 -14.49 8.42
N ARG A 424 -16.41 -14.42 9.37
CA ARG A 424 -16.92 -15.61 10.07
C ARG A 424 -17.60 -16.59 9.11
N ASP A 425 -18.41 -16.08 8.20
CA ASP A 425 -19.09 -16.88 7.18
C ASP A 425 -18.06 -17.55 6.24
N LYS A 426 -17.03 -16.81 5.81
CA LYS A 426 -15.97 -17.35 4.94
C LYS A 426 -15.12 -18.42 5.62
N LEU A 427 -14.91 -18.28 6.93
CA LEU A 427 -14.15 -19.24 7.73
C LEU A 427 -15.00 -20.39 8.29
N ASN A 428 -16.33 -20.27 8.24
CA ASN A 428 -17.28 -21.16 8.93
C ASN A 428 -17.01 -21.24 10.45
N ILE A 429 -16.82 -20.08 11.10
CA ILE A 429 -16.52 -19.96 12.54
C ILE A 429 -17.48 -18.97 13.22
N HIS A 430 -18.49 -19.50 13.93
CA HIS A 430 -19.51 -18.69 14.61
C HIS A 430 -19.43 -18.72 16.14
N ASP A 431 -18.88 -19.80 16.71
CA ASP A 431 -19.01 -20.08 18.15
C ASP A 431 -17.73 -19.82 18.96
N ARG A 432 -16.68 -19.28 18.32
CA ARG A 432 -15.41 -18.93 18.98
C ARG A 432 -14.78 -17.67 18.43
N ASN A 433 -13.71 -17.21 19.09
CA ASN A 433 -12.87 -16.14 18.59
C ASN A 433 -12.21 -16.56 17.26
N ILE A 434 -12.02 -15.59 16.37
CA ILE A 434 -11.21 -15.74 15.17
C ILE A 434 -9.75 -15.55 15.59
N TYR A 435 -8.89 -16.47 15.20
CA TYR A 435 -7.45 -16.42 15.45
C TYR A 435 -6.69 -16.12 14.16
N PHE A 436 -5.44 -15.71 14.30
CA PHE A 436 -4.58 -15.39 13.15
C PHE A 436 -4.38 -16.60 12.22
N SER A 437 -4.26 -17.80 12.80
CA SER A 437 -4.20 -19.04 12.02
C SER A 437 -5.41 -19.26 11.11
N ASP A 438 -6.60 -18.79 11.53
CA ASP A 438 -7.82 -18.95 10.74
C ASP A 438 -7.79 -18.05 9.49
N VAL A 439 -7.33 -16.81 9.62
CA VAL A 439 -7.35 -15.82 8.53
C VAL A 439 -6.15 -15.91 7.58
N LYS A 440 -5.07 -16.59 7.99
CA LYS A 440 -3.83 -16.70 7.20
C LYS A 440 -4.04 -17.31 5.81
N GLY A 441 -5.03 -18.18 5.65
CA GLY A 441 -5.37 -18.81 4.37
C GLY A 441 -6.17 -17.94 3.40
N ILE A 442 -6.61 -16.74 3.82
CA ILE A 442 -7.45 -15.87 2.98
C ILE A 442 -6.58 -15.12 1.98
N THR A 443 -6.65 -15.52 0.72
CA THR A 443 -5.94 -14.88 -0.41
C THR A 443 -6.84 -14.00 -1.28
N SER A 444 -8.16 -14.17 -1.18
CA SER A 444 -9.13 -13.36 -1.90
C SER A 444 -10.37 -13.12 -1.04
N LEU A 445 -10.85 -11.88 -1.04
CA LEU A 445 -11.99 -11.47 -0.25
C LEU A 445 -12.89 -10.52 -1.05
N ASP A 446 -14.18 -10.84 -1.06
CA ASP A 446 -15.24 -10.02 -1.64
C ASP A 446 -16.15 -9.53 -0.51
N LEU A 447 -16.19 -8.22 -0.34
CA LEU A 447 -16.95 -7.46 0.64
C LEU A 447 -17.85 -6.43 -0.07
N THR A 448 -18.21 -6.67 -1.33
CA THR A 448 -19.07 -5.76 -2.07
C THR A 448 -20.45 -5.63 -1.41
N ASN A 449 -20.93 -4.39 -1.29
CA ASN A 449 -22.29 -4.09 -0.85
C ASN A 449 -22.66 -4.72 0.50
N GLN A 450 -21.76 -4.60 1.48
CA GLN A 450 -21.93 -5.14 2.83
C GLN A 450 -22.26 -4.06 3.86
N ASN A 451 -22.42 -2.80 3.43
CA ASN A 451 -22.67 -1.67 4.31
C ASN A 451 -21.54 -1.45 5.34
N ILE A 452 -20.29 -1.70 4.93
CA ILE A 452 -19.10 -1.57 5.77
C ILE A 452 -18.72 -0.10 5.92
N LEU A 453 -18.44 0.32 7.15
CA LEU A 453 -17.94 1.66 7.47
C LEU A 453 -16.45 1.64 7.80
N SER A 454 -15.96 0.55 8.39
CA SER A 454 -14.56 0.40 8.79
C SER A 454 -14.01 -0.96 8.36
N ILE A 455 -12.82 -0.93 7.77
CA ILE A 455 -12.06 -2.13 7.40
C ILE A 455 -10.99 -2.48 8.43
N SER A 456 -11.05 -1.93 9.65
CA SER A 456 -10.13 -2.29 10.73
C SER A 456 -10.20 -3.80 11.01
N GLY A 457 -9.03 -4.42 11.15
CA GLY A 457 -8.85 -5.86 11.22
C GLY A 457 -8.35 -6.47 9.91
N ILE A 458 -8.52 -5.79 8.76
CA ILE A 458 -8.07 -6.28 7.45
C ILE A 458 -6.54 -6.36 7.34
N GLU A 459 -5.81 -5.55 8.11
CA GLU A 459 -4.34 -5.55 8.18
C GLU A 459 -3.75 -6.90 8.61
N ASN A 460 -4.58 -7.82 9.10
CA ASN A 460 -4.21 -9.17 9.52
C ASN A 460 -4.28 -10.22 8.40
N LEU A 461 -4.87 -9.88 7.25
CA LEU A 461 -5.05 -10.78 6.12
C LEU A 461 -3.88 -10.62 5.14
N VAL A 462 -2.66 -10.82 5.66
CA VAL A 462 -1.38 -10.45 5.01
C VAL A 462 -1.09 -11.16 3.68
N HIS A 463 -1.79 -12.25 3.38
CA HIS A 463 -1.66 -13.00 2.13
C HIS A 463 -2.75 -12.67 1.10
N LEU A 464 -3.52 -11.58 1.31
CA LEU A 464 -4.52 -11.12 0.35
C LEU A 464 -3.85 -10.68 -0.95
N LYS A 465 -4.33 -11.24 -2.05
CA LYS A 465 -3.96 -10.89 -3.43
C LYS A 465 -5.07 -10.15 -4.16
N SER A 466 -6.33 -10.38 -3.78
CA SER A 466 -7.48 -9.75 -4.39
C SER A 466 -8.48 -9.31 -3.34
N LEU A 467 -8.85 -8.04 -3.36
CA LEU A 467 -9.77 -7.44 -2.40
C LEU A 467 -10.81 -6.58 -3.11
N ASN A 468 -12.09 -6.92 -2.92
CA ASN A 468 -13.20 -6.10 -3.40
C ASN A 468 -13.99 -5.53 -2.23
N LEU A 469 -13.99 -4.21 -2.10
CA LEU A 469 -14.66 -3.41 -1.07
C LEU A 469 -15.69 -2.46 -1.68
N SER A 470 -16.09 -2.68 -2.94
CA SER A 470 -16.94 -1.75 -3.66
C SER A 470 -18.35 -1.61 -3.06
N TYR A 471 -19.02 -0.46 -3.28
CA TYR A 471 -20.38 -0.20 -2.82
C TYR A 471 -20.52 -0.30 -1.29
N ASN A 472 -19.61 0.34 -0.56
CA ASN A 472 -19.69 0.45 0.90
C ASN A 472 -19.67 1.93 1.30
N GLN A 473 -19.41 2.22 2.58
CA GLN A 473 -19.36 3.58 3.13
C GLN A 473 -17.99 3.87 3.75
N ILE A 474 -16.93 3.31 3.16
CA ILE A 474 -15.57 3.37 3.70
C ILE A 474 -14.99 4.75 3.42
N LYS A 475 -14.42 5.37 4.46
CA LYS A 475 -13.66 6.63 4.33
C LYS A 475 -12.17 6.43 4.62
N ASP A 476 -11.84 5.60 5.62
CA ASP A 476 -10.47 5.35 6.07
C ASP A 476 -9.97 4.02 5.49
N ILE A 477 -8.95 4.11 4.62
CA ILE A 477 -8.28 2.97 4.02
C ILE A 477 -6.91 2.67 4.64
N SER A 478 -6.49 3.40 5.68
CA SER A 478 -5.19 3.17 6.33
C SER A 478 -4.92 1.72 6.77
N PRO A 479 -5.92 0.88 7.12
CA PRO A 479 -5.67 -0.52 7.46
C PRO A 479 -5.10 -1.39 6.32
N ILE A 480 -5.19 -0.98 5.04
CA ILE A 480 -4.65 -1.78 3.94
C ILE A 480 -3.12 -1.73 3.82
N VAL A 481 -2.45 -0.88 4.61
CA VAL A 481 -1.02 -0.56 4.49
C VAL A 481 -0.05 -1.75 4.53
N ARG A 482 -0.48 -2.91 5.06
CA ARG A 482 0.33 -4.14 5.18
C ARG A 482 -0.03 -5.25 4.18
N LEU A 483 -0.91 -4.97 3.24
CA LEU A 483 -1.34 -5.96 2.24
C LEU A 483 -0.35 -5.99 1.07
N ASP A 484 0.91 -6.30 1.36
CA ASP A 484 2.02 -6.18 0.41
C ASP A 484 1.89 -7.14 -0.79
N GLU A 485 1.18 -8.25 -0.62
CA GLU A 485 0.88 -9.22 -1.67
C GLU A 485 -0.33 -8.82 -2.56
N LEU A 486 -0.98 -7.69 -2.29
CA LEU A 486 -2.20 -7.31 -2.99
C LEU A 486 -1.92 -6.93 -4.45
N GLU A 487 -2.58 -7.63 -5.36
CA GLU A 487 -2.47 -7.43 -6.81
C GLU A 487 -3.70 -6.72 -7.38
N ASN A 488 -4.91 -6.99 -6.84
CA ASN A 488 -6.17 -6.41 -7.31
C ASN A 488 -6.94 -5.76 -6.16
N LEU A 489 -7.25 -4.47 -6.28
CA LEU A 489 -7.99 -3.70 -5.28
C LEU A 489 -9.14 -2.94 -5.92
N ASN A 490 -10.36 -3.26 -5.50
CA ASN A 490 -11.55 -2.50 -5.87
C ASN A 490 -12.14 -1.79 -4.64
N LEU A 491 -12.12 -0.47 -4.67
CA LEU A 491 -12.64 0.46 -3.67
C LEU A 491 -13.78 1.33 -4.25
N SER A 492 -14.33 0.99 -5.42
CA SER A 492 -15.31 1.83 -6.11
C SER A 492 -16.58 2.07 -5.29
N HIS A 493 -17.26 3.21 -5.47
CA HIS A 493 -18.51 3.51 -4.76
C HIS A 493 -18.33 3.48 -3.23
N ASN A 494 -17.45 4.32 -2.71
CA ASN A 494 -17.19 4.53 -1.28
C ASN A 494 -17.11 6.04 -0.97
N ASN A 495 -16.61 6.41 0.20
CA ASN A 495 -16.50 7.79 0.68
C ASN A 495 -15.02 8.20 0.90
N ILE A 496 -14.10 7.67 0.08
CA ILE A 496 -12.66 7.84 0.25
C ILE A 496 -12.22 9.20 -0.31
N GLU A 497 -11.48 9.95 0.51
CA GLU A 497 -10.87 11.23 0.13
C GLU A 497 -9.34 11.12 0.04
N ASP A 498 -8.72 10.34 0.94
CA ASP A 498 -7.27 10.15 1.03
C ASP A 498 -6.84 8.77 0.52
N ILE A 499 -6.09 8.77 -0.58
CA ILE A 499 -5.55 7.55 -1.20
C ILE A 499 -4.07 7.31 -0.91
N SER A 500 -3.44 8.09 -0.03
CA SER A 500 -1.98 8.04 0.19
C SER A 500 -1.46 6.67 0.63
N TYR A 501 -2.27 5.89 1.34
CA TYR A 501 -1.93 4.54 1.81
C TYR A 501 -1.75 3.51 0.68
N ILE A 502 -2.30 3.78 -0.51
CA ILE A 502 -2.13 2.93 -1.70
C ILE A 502 -0.66 2.88 -2.13
N SER A 503 0.13 3.92 -1.86
CA SER A 503 1.56 3.99 -2.22
C SER A 503 2.43 2.86 -1.65
N ASN A 504 1.93 2.12 -0.66
CA ASN A 504 2.62 0.98 -0.04
C ASN A 504 2.34 -0.36 -0.73
N LEU A 505 1.31 -0.42 -1.59
CA LEU A 505 0.88 -1.65 -2.29
C LEU A 505 1.71 -1.86 -3.57
N VAL A 506 3.01 -2.06 -3.41
CA VAL A 506 3.97 -2.05 -4.54
C VAL A 506 3.72 -3.13 -5.60
N ASN A 507 3.01 -4.21 -5.26
CA ASN A 507 2.66 -5.31 -6.16
C ASN A 507 1.30 -5.13 -6.87
N LEU A 508 0.63 -4.00 -6.66
CA LEU A 508 -0.70 -3.74 -7.21
C LEU A 508 -0.66 -3.63 -8.74
N LYS A 509 -1.55 -4.37 -9.40
CA LYS A 509 -1.73 -4.46 -10.85
C LYS A 509 -3.00 -3.75 -11.30
N GLU A 510 -4.08 -3.93 -10.54
CA GLU A 510 -5.38 -3.35 -10.85
C GLU A 510 -5.90 -2.56 -9.64
N LEU A 511 -6.22 -1.28 -9.89
CA LEU A 511 -6.81 -0.40 -8.90
C LEU A 511 -8.08 0.24 -9.46
N ASN A 512 -9.20 0.04 -8.76
CA ASN A 512 -10.44 0.76 -9.01
C ASN A 512 -10.79 1.61 -7.78
N VAL A 513 -10.81 2.92 -7.94
CA VAL A 513 -11.24 3.91 -6.94
C VAL A 513 -12.33 4.83 -7.51
N SER A 514 -13.08 4.35 -8.50
CA SER A 514 -14.18 5.09 -9.13
C SER A 514 -15.24 5.47 -8.09
N ASP A 515 -15.98 6.55 -8.32
CA ASP A 515 -17.12 6.94 -7.47
C ASP A 515 -16.74 7.05 -5.98
N ASN A 516 -15.71 7.85 -5.69
CA ASN A 516 -15.27 8.20 -4.34
C ASN A 516 -15.34 9.72 -4.13
N ARG A 517 -14.49 10.32 -3.30
CA ARG A 517 -14.44 11.78 -3.08
C ARG A 517 -13.00 12.29 -3.24
N ILE A 518 -12.28 11.69 -4.19
CA ILE A 518 -10.87 12.00 -4.42
C ILE A 518 -10.78 13.28 -5.24
N GLU A 519 -10.14 14.31 -4.70
CA GLU A 519 -9.87 15.57 -5.40
C GLU A 519 -8.39 15.69 -5.78
N ASP A 520 -7.49 15.23 -4.91
CA ASP A 520 -6.04 15.31 -5.08
C ASP A 520 -5.40 13.91 -5.20
N LEU A 521 -4.57 13.73 -6.23
CA LEU A 521 -3.76 12.52 -6.44
C LEU A 521 -2.38 12.62 -5.76
N ASN A 522 -2.09 13.74 -5.11
CA ASN A 522 -0.94 13.94 -4.26
C ASN A 522 -1.23 13.62 -2.80
N HIS A 523 -0.15 13.32 -2.09
CA HIS A 523 -0.12 13.41 -0.65
C HIS A 523 0.48 14.77 -0.26
N SER A 524 -0.32 15.67 0.33
CA SER A 524 0.16 16.96 0.83
C SER A 524 0.82 16.81 2.21
N ARG A 525 2.11 17.14 2.29
CA ARG A 525 2.82 17.28 3.57
C ARG A 525 2.79 18.74 3.99
N LYS A 526 2.18 19.04 5.13
CA LYS A 526 2.35 20.36 5.78
C LYS A 526 3.68 20.37 6.53
N MET A 527 4.62 21.22 6.09
CA MET A 527 5.86 21.47 6.81
C MET A 527 5.68 22.64 7.78
N TYR A 528 6.15 22.49 9.01
CA TYR A 528 6.30 23.62 9.93
C TYR A 528 7.58 24.37 9.55
N LYS A 529 7.48 25.66 9.20
CA LYS A 529 8.65 26.55 9.23
C LYS A 529 8.98 26.88 10.70
N GLU A 530 10.27 26.92 11.02
CA GLU A 530 10.76 27.30 12.34
C GLU A 530 10.25 28.68 12.77
N GLU A 531 10.32 28.92 14.09
CA GLU A 531 9.77 30.04 14.83
C GLU A 531 9.96 31.41 14.13
N ASN A 532 8.82 31.99 13.68
CA ASN A 532 8.55 33.40 13.32
C ASN A 532 8.20 33.74 11.85
N GLU A 533 7.81 32.79 11.00
CA GLU A 533 7.13 33.13 9.72
C GLU A 533 5.81 32.37 9.53
N THR A 534 4.75 33.10 9.19
CA THR A 534 3.35 32.63 9.14
C THR A 534 2.96 31.88 7.86
N GLU A 535 3.90 31.29 7.12
CA GLU A 535 3.61 30.70 5.81
C GLU A 535 4.15 29.27 5.66
N TYR A 536 3.22 28.33 5.50
CA TYR A 536 3.47 26.90 5.30
C TYR A 536 3.97 26.62 3.89
N GLU A 537 5.01 25.81 3.73
CA GLU A 537 5.40 25.25 2.43
C GLU A 537 4.84 23.82 2.35
N GLU A 538 3.82 23.61 1.51
CA GLU A 538 3.29 22.28 1.22
C GLU A 538 4.19 21.59 0.20
N THR A 539 4.78 20.46 0.57
CA THR A 539 5.47 19.58 -0.40
C THR A 539 4.55 18.42 -0.73
N SER A 540 4.15 18.32 -2.00
CA SER A 540 3.28 17.27 -2.52
C SER A 540 4.14 16.11 -3.05
N ASP A 541 3.86 14.89 -2.58
CA ASP A 541 4.48 13.68 -3.10
C ASP A 541 3.47 12.82 -3.86
N ASN A 542 3.93 12.24 -4.97
CA ASN A 542 3.10 11.46 -5.87
C ASN A 542 2.78 10.05 -5.31
N VAL A 543 1.50 9.79 -5.02
CA VAL A 543 1.00 8.50 -4.49
C VAL A 543 1.38 7.31 -5.37
N PHE A 544 1.40 7.50 -6.68
CA PHE A 544 1.62 6.42 -7.65
C PHE A 544 3.10 6.12 -7.94
N LYS A 545 4.04 6.93 -7.43
CA LYS A 545 5.48 6.85 -7.75
C LYS A 545 6.11 5.47 -7.49
N LYS A 546 5.59 4.72 -6.52
CA LYS A 546 6.10 3.39 -6.15
C LYS A 546 5.38 2.22 -6.85
N LEU A 547 4.25 2.47 -7.52
CA LEU A 547 3.38 1.43 -8.09
C LEU A 547 3.82 1.03 -9.50
N LYS A 548 4.98 0.36 -9.60
CA LYS A 548 5.61 0.07 -10.90
C LYS A 548 4.87 -0.99 -11.74
N TYR A 549 4.03 -1.81 -11.13
CA TYR A 549 3.35 -2.94 -11.79
C TYR A 549 1.88 -2.67 -12.13
N ILE A 550 1.38 -1.47 -11.87
CA ILE A 550 -0.01 -1.13 -12.15
C ILE A 550 -0.25 -1.07 -13.66
N VAL A 551 -1.23 -1.85 -14.13
CA VAL A 551 -1.61 -1.97 -15.55
C VAL A 551 -3.01 -1.42 -15.81
N SER A 552 -3.87 -1.38 -14.80
CA SER A 552 -5.23 -0.84 -14.91
C SER A 552 -5.53 0.11 -13.75
N LEU A 553 -5.96 1.33 -14.08
CA LEU A 553 -6.36 2.34 -13.13
C LEU A 553 -7.74 2.92 -13.51
N ASP A 554 -8.70 2.78 -12.61
CA ASP A 554 -10.03 3.37 -12.76
C ASP A 554 -10.26 4.44 -11.68
N LEU A 555 -10.38 5.69 -12.15
CA LEU A 555 -10.62 6.90 -11.36
C LEU A 555 -11.98 7.54 -11.69
N SER A 556 -12.82 6.86 -12.46
CA SER A 556 -14.00 7.44 -13.08
C SER A 556 -15.13 7.76 -12.10
N ASN A 557 -16.14 8.44 -12.61
CA ASN A 557 -17.43 8.63 -11.98
C ASN A 557 -18.53 7.97 -12.82
N SER A 558 -19.53 7.42 -12.16
CA SER A 558 -20.75 6.94 -12.79
C SER A 558 -21.47 8.11 -13.45
N ILE A 559 -21.64 7.99 -14.77
CA ILE A 559 -22.13 9.04 -15.67
C ILE A 559 -23.65 9.28 -15.49
N LEU A 560 -24.36 8.41 -14.77
CA LEU A 560 -25.83 8.45 -14.64
C LEU A 560 -26.36 9.22 -13.41
N ASP A 561 -25.49 9.62 -12.48
CA ASP A 561 -25.90 10.24 -11.21
C ASP A 561 -25.15 11.56 -10.96
N ASP A 562 -25.61 12.65 -11.56
CA ASP A 562 -25.13 14.03 -11.25
C ASP A 562 -25.36 14.45 -9.79
N TYR A 563 -26.13 13.67 -9.04
CA TYR A 563 -26.40 13.88 -7.62
C TYR A 563 -25.69 12.88 -6.69
N SER A 564 -24.80 12.04 -7.22
CA SER A 564 -23.97 11.15 -6.40
C SER A 564 -23.10 11.98 -5.45
N SER A 565 -23.31 11.81 -4.14
CA SER A 565 -22.48 12.47 -3.11
C SER A 565 -21.04 11.94 -3.04
N ASN A 566 -20.72 10.91 -3.84
CA ASN A 566 -19.46 10.20 -3.86
C ASN A 566 -18.87 10.25 -5.28
N ARG A 567 -18.63 11.46 -5.79
CA ARG A 567 -17.90 11.67 -7.05
C ARG A 567 -16.47 12.16 -6.81
N ASN A 568 -15.52 11.55 -7.50
CA ASN A 568 -14.17 12.07 -7.65
C ASN A 568 -14.23 13.43 -8.38
N ARG A 569 -13.29 14.32 -8.05
CA ARG A 569 -13.18 15.67 -8.63
C ARG A 569 -11.73 15.95 -9.00
N ILE A 570 -11.14 15.01 -9.72
CA ILE A 570 -9.73 15.09 -10.10
C ILE A 570 -9.58 16.10 -11.21
N THR A 571 -8.76 17.13 -10.99
CA THR A 571 -8.51 18.20 -11.97
C THR A 571 -7.08 18.22 -12.51
N SER A 572 -6.18 17.41 -11.94
CA SER A 572 -4.77 17.35 -12.33
C SER A 572 -4.26 15.91 -12.40
N LEU A 573 -3.53 15.61 -13.48
CA LEU A 573 -2.97 14.28 -13.77
C LEU A 573 -1.44 14.27 -13.78
N SER A 574 -0.79 15.31 -13.29
CA SER A 574 0.69 15.40 -13.27
C SER A 574 1.36 14.21 -12.57
N ASN A 575 0.64 13.58 -11.65
CA ASN A 575 1.01 12.38 -10.91
C ASN A 575 1.06 11.10 -11.76
N LEU A 576 0.38 11.06 -12.90
CA LEU A 576 0.32 9.86 -13.73
C LEU A 576 1.48 9.78 -14.74
N LYS A 577 2.26 10.86 -14.92
CA LYS A 577 3.28 10.98 -15.98
C LYS A 577 4.32 9.86 -16.04
N ASP A 578 4.66 9.29 -14.87
CA ASP A 578 5.71 8.27 -14.74
C ASP A 578 5.14 6.83 -14.76
N MET A 579 3.82 6.67 -14.90
CA MET A 579 3.11 5.37 -14.84
C MET A 579 3.17 4.60 -16.17
N THR A 580 4.37 4.44 -16.72
CA THR A 580 4.61 3.87 -18.06
C THR A 580 4.14 2.42 -18.23
N SER A 581 3.83 1.69 -17.15
CA SER A 581 3.26 0.34 -17.18
C SER A 581 1.75 0.30 -17.45
N LEU A 582 1.05 1.43 -17.39
CA LEU A 582 -0.40 1.48 -17.58
C LEU A 582 -0.82 1.04 -18.99
N VAL A 583 -1.81 0.15 -19.04
CA VAL A 583 -2.43 -0.37 -20.26
C VAL A 583 -3.86 0.13 -20.39
N SER A 584 -4.56 0.35 -19.27
CA SER A 584 -5.93 0.84 -19.22
C SER A 584 -6.06 1.98 -18.21
N LEU A 585 -6.64 3.10 -18.66
CA LEU A 585 -6.93 4.26 -17.82
C LEU A 585 -8.37 4.73 -18.06
N ASN A 586 -9.14 4.82 -16.99
CA ASN A 586 -10.51 5.33 -17.01
C ASN A 586 -10.62 6.58 -16.13
N LEU A 587 -10.96 7.71 -16.75
CA LEU A 587 -11.07 9.03 -16.13
C LEU A 587 -12.46 9.64 -16.31
N ASN A 588 -13.44 8.88 -16.83
CA ASN A 588 -14.77 9.41 -17.15
C ASN A 588 -15.36 10.26 -16.01
N GLY A 589 -15.97 11.40 -16.35
CA GLY A 589 -16.67 12.26 -15.40
C GLY A 589 -15.77 13.04 -14.44
N ASN A 590 -14.49 13.25 -14.77
CA ASN A 590 -13.57 14.11 -14.02
C ASN A 590 -13.17 15.34 -14.86
N ASP A 591 -13.13 16.52 -14.25
CA ASP A 591 -12.80 17.79 -14.93
C ASP A 591 -11.28 17.97 -15.08
N VAL A 592 -10.64 17.08 -15.84
CA VAL A 592 -9.16 16.98 -15.93
C VAL A 592 -8.53 18.05 -16.84
N GLY A 593 -9.30 18.67 -17.74
CA GLY A 593 -8.82 19.73 -18.62
C GLY A 593 -7.67 19.29 -19.54
N SER A 594 -6.42 19.52 -19.14
CA SER A 594 -5.22 19.19 -19.94
C SER A 594 -4.67 17.79 -19.64
N LEU A 595 -4.43 17.02 -20.71
CA LEU A 595 -3.95 15.64 -20.65
C LEU A 595 -2.47 15.47 -21.05
N ASP A 596 -1.72 16.56 -21.16
CA ASP A 596 -0.30 16.56 -21.57
C ASP A 596 0.60 15.64 -20.73
N SER A 597 0.22 15.40 -19.47
CA SER A 597 0.93 14.50 -18.57
C SER A 597 0.84 13.02 -19.00
N LEU A 598 -0.11 12.66 -19.86
CA LEU A 598 -0.33 11.28 -20.32
C LEU A 598 0.45 10.93 -21.60
N LYS A 599 1.04 11.92 -22.29
CA LYS A 599 1.63 11.74 -23.64
C LYS A 599 2.75 10.69 -23.74
N ASP A 600 3.42 10.40 -22.62
CA ASP A 600 4.53 9.45 -22.55
C ASP A 600 4.08 8.04 -22.10
N LEU A 601 2.79 7.85 -21.80
CA LEU A 601 2.20 6.56 -21.42
C LEU A 601 1.89 5.67 -22.63
N THR A 602 2.92 5.41 -23.44
CA THR A 602 2.81 4.77 -24.76
C THR A 602 2.32 3.31 -24.75
N ASN A 603 2.24 2.67 -23.58
CA ASN A 603 1.66 1.33 -23.41
C ASN A 603 0.12 1.32 -23.27
N LEU A 604 -0.52 2.50 -23.20
CA LEU A 604 -1.98 2.60 -23.12
C LEU A 604 -2.64 2.02 -24.38
N THR A 605 -3.58 1.12 -24.16
CA THR A 605 -4.42 0.51 -25.21
C THR A 605 -5.90 0.86 -25.04
N THR A 606 -6.30 1.20 -23.81
CA THR A 606 -7.67 1.60 -23.44
C THR A 606 -7.61 2.93 -22.71
N LEU A 607 -8.31 3.92 -23.25
CA LEU A 607 -8.42 5.25 -22.65
C LEU A 607 -9.90 5.69 -22.68
N LYS A 608 -10.43 6.02 -21.51
CA LYS A 608 -11.82 6.49 -21.36
C LYS A 608 -11.83 7.87 -20.71
N LEU A 609 -12.43 8.82 -21.41
CA LEU A 609 -12.46 10.25 -21.13
C LEU A 609 -13.85 10.85 -21.39
N SER A 610 -14.91 10.07 -21.25
CA SER A 610 -16.27 10.60 -21.41
C SER A 610 -16.58 11.59 -20.30
N HIS A 611 -17.17 12.75 -20.62
CA HIS A 611 -17.40 13.85 -19.66
C HIS A 611 -16.12 14.26 -18.91
N ALA A 612 -15.02 14.49 -19.63
CA ALA A 612 -13.72 14.84 -19.03
C ALA A 612 -13.33 16.32 -19.16
N ASP A 613 -14.25 17.16 -19.67
CA ASP A 613 -14.04 18.58 -20.00
C ASP A 613 -12.79 18.81 -20.86
N LEU A 614 -12.63 18.01 -21.92
CA LEU A 614 -11.49 18.11 -22.84
C LEU A 614 -11.62 19.31 -23.78
N TYR A 615 -10.49 19.96 -24.07
CA TYR A 615 -10.39 21.09 -25.02
C TYR A 615 -9.70 20.73 -26.34
N ASP A 616 -8.84 19.71 -26.34
CA ASP A 616 -8.11 19.22 -27.51
C ASP A 616 -7.71 17.74 -27.29
N LEU A 617 -7.19 17.11 -28.36
CA LEU A 617 -6.69 15.73 -28.34
C LEU A 617 -5.21 15.61 -28.71
N ASP A 618 -4.43 16.69 -28.75
CA ASP A 618 -3.07 16.68 -29.32
C ASP A 618 -2.14 15.68 -28.60
N PHE A 619 -2.37 15.44 -27.31
CA PHE A 619 -1.61 14.49 -26.51
C PHE A 619 -1.68 13.03 -27.01
N ILE A 620 -2.75 12.63 -27.73
CA ILE A 620 -2.90 11.23 -28.21
C ILE A 620 -2.03 10.91 -29.43
N GLU A 621 -1.41 11.90 -30.09
CA GLU A 621 -0.55 11.66 -31.27
C GLU A 621 0.58 10.65 -30.99
N LYS A 622 1.08 10.62 -29.74
CA LYS A 622 2.11 9.68 -29.29
C LYS A 622 1.55 8.33 -28.82
N LEU A 623 0.27 8.24 -28.50
CA LEU A 623 -0.38 7.06 -27.93
C LEU A 623 -0.88 6.09 -29.01
N THR A 624 -0.03 5.77 -29.97
CA THR A 624 -0.36 4.96 -31.17
C THR A 624 -0.81 3.52 -30.88
N GLY A 625 -0.62 3.04 -29.64
CA GLY A 625 -1.09 1.75 -29.16
C GLY A 625 -2.58 1.69 -28.79
N ILE A 626 -3.28 2.82 -28.76
CA ILE A 626 -4.71 2.88 -28.39
C ILE A 626 -5.56 2.05 -29.37
N THR A 627 -6.40 1.17 -28.80
CA THR A 627 -7.37 0.33 -29.51
C THR A 627 -8.81 0.63 -29.09
N TYR A 628 -9.00 1.18 -27.89
CA TYR A 628 -10.28 1.61 -27.34
C TYR A 628 -10.16 3.05 -26.87
N LEU A 629 -10.94 3.95 -27.47
CA LEU A 629 -11.01 5.36 -27.11
C LEU A 629 -12.46 5.79 -26.90
N ASP A 630 -12.75 6.39 -25.75
CA ASP A 630 -14.02 7.04 -25.46
C ASP A 630 -13.76 8.50 -25.09
N ILE A 631 -14.19 9.42 -25.94
CA ILE A 631 -14.08 10.88 -25.79
C ILE A 631 -15.47 11.54 -25.83
N SER A 632 -16.54 10.76 -25.67
CA SER A 632 -17.91 11.26 -25.77
C SER A 632 -18.26 12.29 -24.69
N TYR A 633 -19.25 13.14 -24.96
CA TYR A 633 -19.74 14.16 -24.02
C TYR A 633 -18.65 15.14 -23.56
N ASN A 634 -17.74 15.49 -24.46
CA ASN A 634 -16.79 16.58 -24.30
C ASN A 634 -17.19 17.72 -25.25
N SER A 635 -18.15 18.52 -24.80
CA SER A 635 -18.80 19.56 -25.62
C SER A 635 -17.86 20.65 -26.19
N SER A 636 -16.57 20.67 -25.83
CA SER A 636 -15.58 21.57 -26.42
C SER A 636 -14.82 20.97 -27.60
N ILE A 637 -14.84 19.64 -27.79
CA ILE A 637 -14.18 18.93 -28.88
C ILE A 637 -14.94 19.13 -30.19
N ASP A 638 -14.23 19.57 -31.24
CA ASP A 638 -14.78 19.75 -32.59
C ASP A 638 -14.07 18.89 -33.65
N SER A 639 -14.43 19.07 -34.92
CA SER A 639 -13.88 18.32 -36.04
C SER A 639 -12.37 18.45 -36.18
N ASP A 640 -11.80 19.64 -35.91
CA ASP A 640 -10.36 19.88 -36.07
C ASP A 640 -9.53 19.12 -35.03
N ASP A 641 -10.09 18.86 -33.85
CA ASP A 641 -9.46 18.10 -32.76
C ASP A 641 -9.32 16.60 -33.09
N LEU A 642 -9.99 16.11 -34.14
CA LEU A 642 -9.86 14.72 -34.58
C LEU A 642 -8.56 14.44 -35.35
N LYS A 643 -7.77 15.46 -35.70
CA LYS A 643 -6.52 15.32 -36.48
C LYS A 643 -5.56 14.26 -35.93
N PRO A 644 -5.29 14.19 -34.60
CA PRO A 644 -4.42 13.18 -34.00
C PRO A 644 -4.86 11.74 -34.24
N LEU A 645 -6.18 11.48 -34.41
CA LEU A 645 -6.72 10.12 -34.55
C LEU A 645 -6.16 9.38 -35.77
N LYS A 646 -5.72 10.09 -36.81
CA LYS A 646 -5.06 9.49 -37.99
C LYS A 646 -3.81 8.68 -37.65
N LYS A 647 -3.18 8.93 -36.50
CA LYS A 647 -2.02 8.17 -36.01
C LYS A 647 -2.41 6.87 -35.30
N LEU A 648 -3.67 6.73 -34.88
CA LEU A 648 -4.18 5.57 -34.15
C LEU A 648 -4.64 4.46 -35.10
N ILE A 649 -3.70 3.94 -35.90
CA ILE A 649 -4.00 2.94 -36.94
C ILE A 649 -4.55 1.60 -36.40
N ASN A 650 -4.39 1.35 -35.10
CA ASN A 650 -4.87 0.16 -34.40
C ASN A 650 -6.23 0.37 -33.69
N LEU A 651 -6.85 1.55 -33.84
CA LEU A 651 -8.11 1.89 -33.19
C LEU A 651 -9.24 0.97 -33.68
N LYS A 652 -9.92 0.31 -32.73
CA LYS A 652 -11.03 -0.65 -33.00
C LYS A 652 -12.36 -0.16 -32.48
N TYR A 653 -12.34 0.61 -31.39
CA TYR A 653 -13.50 1.22 -30.75
C TYR A 653 -13.25 2.71 -30.59
N LEU A 654 -14.17 3.52 -31.13
CA LEU A 654 -14.23 4.96 -30.91
C LEU A 654 -15.65 5.35 -30.49
N ASN A 655 -15.76 6.05 -29.37
CA ASN A 655 -16.97 6.77 -28.99
C ASN A 655 -16.65 8.27 -28.91
N ALA A 656 -17.26 9.05 -29.78
CA ALA A 656 -17.15 10.50 -29.88
C ALA A 656 -18.55 11.12 -30.04
N SER A 657 -19.56 10.53 -29.39
CA SER A 657 -20.93 11.04 -29.39
C SER A 657 -21.08 12.24 -28.45
N ASN A 658 -22.04 13.13 -28.76
CA ASN A 658 -22.38 14.31 -27.96
C ASN A 658 -21.22 15.32 -27.78
N ASP A 659 -20.49 15.56 -28.88
CA ASP A 659 -19.43 16.56 -28.99
C ASP A 659 -19.87 17.68 -29.97
N LYS A 660 -18.94 18.43 -30.59
CA LYS A 660 -19.21 19.45 -31.61
C LYS A 660 -18.66 19.09 -32.99
N ILE A 661 -18.59 17.82 -33.32
CA ILE A 661 -18.05 17.33 -34.59
C ILE A 661 -19.06 17.57 -35.72
N ASP A 662 -18.67 18.31 -36.76
CA ASP A 662 -19.49 18.55 -37.95
C ASP A 662 -18.91 17.94 -39.25
N ASP A 663 -17.61 17.60 -39.23
CA ASP A 663 -16.86 16.97 -40.33
C ASP A 663 -16.14 15.71 -39.84
N VAL A 664 -16.53 14.58 -40.40
CA VAL A 664 -15.96 13.25 -40.09
C VAL A 664 -14.86 12.82 -41.06
N SER A 665 -14.43 13.68 -41.99
CA SER A 665 -13.42 13.36 -43.01
C SER A 665 -12.09 12.85 -42.43
N LEU A 666 -11.74 13.29 -41.22
CA LEU A 666 -10.53 12.86 -40.52
C LEU A 666 -10.59 11.44 -39.98
N LEU A 667 -11.78 10.84 -39.86
CA LEU A 667 -11.96 9.44 -39.47
C LEU A 667 -11.78 8.47 -40.65
N SER A 668 -11.81 8.97 -41.89
CA SER A 668 -11.55 8.16 -43.08
C SER A 668 -10.16 7.49 -43.01
N GLY A 669 -10.07 6.25 -43.49
CA GLY A 669 -8.83 5.47 -43.45
C GLY A 669 -8.53 4.76 -42.12
N LEU A 670 -9.33 4.93 -41.07
CA LEU A 670 -9.28 4.12 -39.83
C LEU A 670 -9.85 2.71 -40.06
N THR A 671 -9.20 1.94 -40.93
CA THR A 671 -9.72 0.67 -41.48
C THR A 671 -9.86 -0.48 -40.47
N HIS A 672 -9.25 -0.38 -39.28
CA HIS A 672 -9.40 -1.37 -38.21
C HIS A 672 -10.59 -1.08 -37.28
N LEU A 673 -11.33 0.01 -37.51
CA LEU A 673 -12.46 0.39 -36.70
C LEU A 673 -13.61 -0.59 -36.89
N THR A 674 -14.10 -1.11 -35.76
CA THR A 674 -15.21 -2.07 -35.69
C THR A 674 -16.41 -1.54 -34.94
N THR A 675 -16.20 -0.53 -34.08
CA THR A 675 -17.26 0.18 -33.36
C THR A 675 -17.00 1.68 -33.47
N LEU A 676 -18.00 2.43 -33.91
CA LEU A 676 -17.95 3.89 -34.00
C LEU A 676 -19.27 4.48 -33.52
N TYR A 677 -19.21 5.25 -32.45
CA TYR A 677 -20.32 6.05 -31.94
C TYR A 677 -20.02 7.53 -32.13
N ILE A 678 -20.89 8.25 -32.84
CA ILE A 678 -20.78 9.68 -33.20
C ILE A 678 -22.14 10.40 -33.20
N GLU A 679 -23.21 9.78 -32.67
CA GLU A 679 -24.52 10.39 -32.52
C GLU A 679 -24.46 11.67 -31.65
N ASP A 680 -25.50 12.50 -31.71
CA ASP A 680 -25.59 13.77 -30.99
C ASP A 680 -24.50 14.80 -31.36
N ASN A 681 -23.92 14.68 -32.55
CA ASN A 681 -23.02 15.67 -33.15
C ASN A 681 -23.70 16.43 -34.32
N PRO A 682 -23.27 17.67 -34.64
CA PRO A 682 -23.81 18.45 -35.76
C PRO A 682 -23.37 17.98 -37.17
N ILE A 683 -23.21 16.67 -37.39
CA ILE A 683 -22.72 16.08 -38.66
C ILE A 683 -23.82 16.14 -39.73
N LYS A 684 -23.46 16.67 -40.91
CA LYS A 684 -24.38 16.79 -42.05
C LYS A 684 -24.07 15.84 -43.20
N ASP A 685 -22.81 15.42 -43.33
CA ASP A 685 -22.33 14.59 -44.42
C ASP A 685 -21.46 13.45 -43.90
N TYR A 686 -21.95 12.21 -44.04
CA TYR A 686 -21.23 11.00 -43.68
C TYR A 686 -20.49 10.35 -44.86
N THR A 687 -20.58 10.92 -46.07
CA THR A 687 -19.89 10.42 -47.27
C THR A 687 -18.39 10.19 -47.05
N PRO A 688 -17.65 11.04 -46.30
CA PRO A 688 -16.22 10.85 -46.10
C PRO A 688 -15.81 9.56 -45.39
N ILE A 689 -16.70 8.95 -44.60
CA ILE A 689 -16.42 7.71 -43.84
C ILE A 689 -17.09 6.47 -44.44
N LEU A 690 -17.56 6.57 -45.69
CA LEU A 690 -18.25 5.48 -46.37
C LEU A 690 -17.36 4.23 -46.53
N ASP A 691 -16.06 4.44 -46.72
CA ASP A 691 -15.04 3.40 -46.87
C ASP A 691 -14.91 2.52 -45.62
N ILE A 692 -14.94 3.12 -44.43
CA ILE A 692 -14.89 2.41 -43.14
C ILE A 692 -16.27 1.97 -42.65
N SER A 693 -17.36 2.57 -43.12
CA SER A 693 -18.72 2.28 -42.65
C SER A 693 -19.16 0.81 -42.82
N LYS A 694 -18.50 0.08 -43.73
CA LYS A 694 -18.73 -1.34 -44.03
C LYS A 694 -18.00 -2.28 -43.06
N SER A 695 -16.92 -1.84 -42.42
CA SER A 695 -16.17 -2.65 -41.43
C SER A 695 -16.72 -2.51 -40.02
N LEU A 696 -17.62 -1.56 -39.78
CA LEU A 696 -18.26 -1.34 -38.48
C LEU A 696 -19.31 -2.41 -38.20
N TYR A 697 -19.13 -3.15 -37.09
CA TYR A 697 -20.13 -4.05 -36.52
C TYR A 697 -21.19 -3.30 -35.70
N TYR A 698 -20.78 -2.21 -35.04
CA TYR A 698 -21.62 -1.40 -34.16
C TYR A 698 -21.46 0.08 -34.51
N LYS A 699 -22.59 0.75 -34.76
CA LYS A 699 -22.64 2.19 -35.07
C LYS A 699 -24.00 2.79 -34.69
N ASP A 700 -24.02 4.08 -34.38
CA ASP A 700 -25.19 4.88 -34.01
C ASP A 700 -25.61 5.89 -35.10
N PHE A 701 -25.04 5.79 -36.30
CA PHE A 701 -25.34 6.65 -37.45
C PHE A 701 -25.65 5.84 -38.71
N ASP A 702 -26.39 6.45 -39.63
CA ASP A 702 -26.82 5.80 -40.87
C ASP A 702 -26.20 6.45 -42.12
N VAL A 703 -25.55 5.63 -42.95
CA VAL A 703 -24.97 6.00 -44.25
C VAL A 703 -25.79 5.46 -45.43
N SER A 704 -26.85 4.71 -45.16
CA SER A 704 -27.66 4.02 -46.17
C SER A 704 -28.37 4.99 -47.13
N SER A 705 -28.71 6.19 -46.66
CA SER A 705 -29.34 7.26 -47.45
C SER A 705 -28.44 7.84 -48.55
N ILE A 706 -27.12 7.65 -48.45
CA ILE A 706 -26.10 8.17 -49.38
C ILE A 706 -25.79 7.14 -50.50
N ILE A 707 -25.93 5.85 -50.17
CA ILE A 707 -25.70 4.74 -51.12
C ILE A 707 -26.99 4.53 -51.91
N GLY A 708 -27.19 5.34 -52.97
CA GLY A 708 -28.31 5.17 -53.89
C GLY A 708 -28.47 3.71 -54.33
N THR A 709 -29.70 3.22 -54.27
CA THR A 709 -30.09 1.84 -54.58
C THR A 709 -29.54 1.38 -55.93
N SER A 710 -28.44 0.64 -55.93
CA SER A 710 -28.05 -0.19 -57.07
C SER A 710 -27.10 -1.30 -56.63
N SER A 711 -27.44 -2.53 -57.05
CA SER A 711 -26.71 -3.78 -56.85
C SER A 711 -26.85 -4.45 -55.47
N TYR A 712 -28.03 -5.02 -55.23
CA TYR A 712 -28.20 -6.15 -54.31
C TYR A 712 -27.41 -7.33 -54.90
N ASP A 713 -26.18 -7.52 -54.43
CA ASP A 713 -25.40 -8.71 -54.74
C ASP A 713 -25.95 -9.86 -53.88
N SER A 714 -26.36 -10.92 -54.56
CA SER A 714 -27.24 -11.99 -54.09
C SER A 714 -26.54 -13.03 -53.22
N ASP A 715 -25.63 -12.60 -52.35
CA ASP A 715 -24.94 -13.46 -51.36
C ASP A 715 -25.01 -12.89 -49.94
N ILE A 716 -25.98 -12.00 -49.68
CA ILE A 716 -26.34 -11.62 -48.32
C ILE A 716 -27.12 -12.78 -47.69
N THR A 717 -26.38 -13.63 -46.99
CA THR A 717 -26.89 -14.61 -46.03
C THR A 717 -28.05 -14.00 -45.24
N ILE A 718 -29.14 -14.77 -45.15
CA ILE A 718 -30.41 -14.58 -44.42
C ILE A 718 -30.33 -13.67 -43.17
N ASP A 719 -29.19 -13.64 -42.46
CA ASP A 719 -28.88 -12.75 -41.34
C ASP A 719 -29.07 -11.24 -41.60
N ALA A 720 -28.81 -10.69 -42.80
CA ALA A 720 -28.93 -9.23 -42.98
C ALA A 720 -30.36 -8.76 -43.28
N GLN A 721 -31.17 -9.54 -43.99
CA GLN A 721 -32.61 -9.25 -44.14
C GLN A 721 -33.31 -9.28 -42.77
N ILE A 722 -32.92 -10.22 -41.91
CA ILE A 722 -33.40 -10.30 -40.51
C ILE A 722 -33.00 -9.04 -39.73
N LYS A 723 -31.73 -8.60 -39.84
CA LYS A 723 -31.25 -7.40 -39.17
C LYS A 723 -31.99 -6.14 -39.63
N ASP A 724 -32.21 -5.98 -40.93
CA ASP A 724 -32.93 -4.82 -41.48
C ASP A 724 -34.40 -4.79 -41.02
N GLN A 725 -35.08 -5.94 -41.00
CA GLN A 725 -36.45 -6.01 -40.48
C GLN A 725 -36.51 -5.74 -38.99
N ILE A 726 -35.58 -6.30 -38.20
CA ILE A 726 -35.48 -6.04 -36.76
C ILE A 726 -35.15 -4.55 -36.49
N SER A 727 -34.29 -3.93 -37.28
CA SER A 727 -33.97 -2.49 -37.19
C SER A 727 -35.14 -1.59 -37.58
N ASN A 728 -35.93 -1.97 -38.59
CA ASN A 728 -37.19 -1.27 -38.91
C ASN A 728 -38.22 -1.38 -37.78
N PHE A 729 -38.27 -2.51 -37.06
CA PHE A 729 -39.13 -2.63 -35.87
C PHE A 729 -38.59 -1.80 -34.68
N GLN A 730 -37.27 -1.67 -34.50
CA GLN A 730 -36.66 -0.84 -33.44
C GLN A 730 -37.01 0.64 -33.57
N SER A 731 -37.04 1.16 -34.80
CA SER A 731 -37.35 2.57 -35.07
C SER A 731 -38.82 2.92 -34.78
N MET A 732 -39.74 1.96 -34.85
CA MET A 732 -41.15 2.16 -34.51
C MET A 732 -41.40 2.34 -32.99
N TYR A 733 -40.48 1.88 -32.13
CA TYR A 733 -40.63 1.88 -30.68
C TYR A 733 -39.58 2.75 -29.95
N SER A 734 -38.84 3.61 -30.66
CA SER A 734 -37.78 4.49 -30.12
C SER A 734 -36.74 3.77 -29.25
N TYR A 735 -36.39 2.53 -29.63
CA TYR A 735 -35.41 1.74 -28.89
C TYR A 735 -33.99 1.97 -29.40
N GLY A 736 -33.31 2.97 -28.83
CA GLY A 736 -32.02 3.48 -29.29
C GLY A 736 -30.81 2.53 -29.22
N ASP A 737 -30.93 1.26 -28.83
CA ASP A 737 -29.79 0.32 -28.90
C ASP A 737 -30.19 -1.15 -28.68
N TYR A 738 -30.60 -1.85 -29.74
CA TYR A 738 -30.84 -3.30 -29.66
C TYR A 738 -29.59 -4.10 -29.30
N THR A 739 -28.41 -3.58 -29.63
CA THR A 739 -27.13 -4.20 -29.31
C THR A 739 -26.77 -4.13 -27.82
N LYS A 740 -27.27 -3.14 -27.07
CA LYS A 740 -27.22 -3.12 -25.59
C LYS A 740 -28.16 -4.16 -24.92
N LEU A 741 -29.17 -4.65 -25.65
CA LEU A 741 -30.12 -5.69 -25.18
C LEU A 741 -29.69 -7.10 -25.59
N ARG A 742 -28.84 -7.25 -26.62
CA ARG A 742 -28.22 -8.54 -26.96
C ARG A 742 -27.19 -8.90 -25.90
N TYR A 743 -27.58 -9.77 -24.97
CA TYR A 743 -26.64 -10.55 -24.17
C TYR A 743 -25.72 -9.76 -23.22
N ARG A 744 -26.08 -8.55 -22.82
CA ARG A 744 -25.69 -8.10 -21.47
C ARG A 744 -26.37 -9.09 -20.53
N LYS A 745 -25.61 -9.72 -19.63
CA LYS A 745 -26.19 -10.50 -18.51
C LYS A 745 -27.13 -9.58 -17.72
N LEU A 746 -28.37 -9.45 -18.18
CA LEU A 746 -29.46 -8.81 -17.45
C LEU A 746 -29.82 -9.66 -16.21
N TYR A 747 -29.27 -10.87 -16.16
CA TYR A 747 -29.29 -11.76 -15.03
C TYR A 747 -28.02 -11.61 -14.17
N HIS A 748 -28.17 -11.08 -12.95
CA HIS A 748 -27.27 -11.46 -11.86
C HIS A 748 -27.56 -12.93 -11.53
N ALA A 749 -26.83 -13.84 -12.16
CA ALA A 749 -26.83 -15.25 -11.78
C ALA A 749 -26.20 -15.39 -10.38
N TYR A 750 -27.05 -15.32 -9.36
CA TYR A 750 -26.74 -15.93 -8.09
C TYR A 750 -26.73 -17.45 -8.28
N ASP A 751 -25.83 -18.12 -7.55
CA ASP A 751 -25.79 -19.57 -7.43
C ASP A 751 -27.14 -20.05 -6.88
N LEU A 752 -27.91 -20.84 -7.65
CA LEU A 752 -29.28 -21.27 -7.30
C LEU A 752 -29.37 -21.88 -5.89
N GLY A 753 -28.26 -22.44 -5.38
CA GLY A 753 -28.18 -23.03 -4.04
C GLY A 753 -28.43 -22.08 -2.87
N THR A 754 -28.07 -20.78 -2.97
CA THR A 754 -28.31 -19.80 -1.89
C THR A 754 -29.72 -19.21 -1.94
N TYR A 755 -30.36 -19.25 -3.11
CA TYR A 755 -31.71 -18.75 -3.33
C TYR A 755 -32.78 -19.71 -2.78
N ASP A 756 -32.60 -21.01 -3.05
CA ASP A 756 -33.46 -22.07 -2.53
C ASP A 756 -33.48 -22.06 -0.99
N SER A 757 -32.33 -21.87 -0.32
CA SER A 757 -32.29 -21.83 1.14
C SER A 757 -33.08 -20.64 1.72
N GLN A 758 -32.96 -19.45 1.13
CA GLN A 758 -33.69 -18.27 1.60
C GLN A 758 -35.21 -18.40 1.39
N LEU A 759 -35.63 -18.95 0.25
CA LEU A 759 -37.04 -19.19 -0.03
C LEU A 759 -37.63 -20.26 0.91
N GLN A 760 -36.87 -21.31 1.22
CA GLN A 760 -37.27 -22.33 2.20
C GLN A 760 -37.43 -21.75 3.61
N ASP A 761 -36.55 -20.83 4.02
CA ASP A 761 -36.64 -20.19 5.34
C ASP A 761 -37.83 -19.22 5.42
N LEU A 762 -38.14 -18.50 4.33
CA LEU A 762 -39.38 -17.71 4.26
C LEU A 762 -40.63 -18.59 4.33
N TYR A 763 -40.66 -19.76 3.67
CA TYR A 763 -41.77 -20.71 3.79
C TYR A 763 -41.93 -21.25 5.22
N LYS A 764 -40.83 -21.56 5.91
CA LYS A 764 -40.86 -21.97 7.33
C LYS A 764 -41.43 -20.86 8.21
N ASN A 765 -40.95 -19.63 8.05
CA ASN A 765 -41.43 -18.47 8.82
C ASN A 765 -42.91 -18.18 8.54
N ARG A 766 -43.32 -18.22 7.27
CA ARG A 766 -44.72 -18.09 6.86
C ARG A 766 -45.63 -19.11 7.55
N ASN A 767 -45.23 -20.39 7.51
CA ASN A 767 -46.00 -21.48 8.11
C ASN A 767 -46.06 -21.36 9.64
N TRP A 768 -44.94 -20.97 10.27
CA TRP A 768 -44.88 -20.74 11.71
C TRP A 768 -45.80 -19.59 12.15
N ILE A 769 -45.75 -18.43 11.49
CA ILE A 769 -46.63 -17.29 11.83
C ILE A 769 -48.10 -17.62 11.57
N THR A 770 -48.40 -18.34 10.48
CA THR A 770 -49.77 -18.80 10.18
C THR A 770 -50.31 -19.73 11.28
N TYR A 771 -49.46 -20.62 11.78
CA TYR A 771 -49.79 -21.49 12.92
C TYR A 771 -50.01 -20.68 14.20
N GLU A 772 -49.12 -19.72 14.50
CA GLU A 772 -49.22 -18.86 15.69
C GLU A 772 -50.54 -18.05 15.71
N ILE A 773 -50.95 -17.48 14.58
CA ILE A 773 -52.22 -16.76 14.43
C ILE A 773 -53.45 -17.65 14.67
N SER A 774 -53.33 -18.97 14.47
CA SER A 774 -54.45 -19.92 14.64
C SER A 774 -54.70 -20.34 16.10
N LEU A 775 -53.79 -20.00 17.02
CA LEU A 775 -53.89 -20.37 18.43
C LEU A 775 -54.82 -19.43 19.20
N SER A 776 -55.68 -19.98 20.07
CA SER A 776 -56.59 -19.20 20.91
C SER A 776 -55.91 -18.65 22.16
N GLY A 777 -56.17 -17.37 22.51
CA GLY A 777 -55.73 -16.76 23.78
C GLY A 777 -54.83 -15.52 23.64
N MET A 778 -54.52 -15.09 22.42
CA MET A 778 -53.70 -13.90 22.15
C MET A 778 -54.51 -12.60 22.13
N THR A 779 -53.86 -11.48 22.43
CA THR A 779 -54.47 -10.14 22.34
C THR A 779 -54.60 -9.71 20.88
N GLN A 780 -55.66 -8.94 20.56
CA GLN A 780 -55.95 -8.51 19.20
C GLN A 780 -54.77 -7.75 18.55
N GLY A 781 -54.11 -6.85 19.29
CA GLY A 781 -52.96 -6.09 18.78
C GLY A 781 -51.73 -6.95 18.45
N TYR A 782 -51.54 -8.09 19.14
CA TYR A 782 -50.46 -9.04 18.82
C TYR A 782 -50.80 -9.84 17.56
N ILE A 783 -52.05 -10.27 17.42
CA ILE A 783 -52.57 -10.93 16.21
C ILE A 783 -52.42 -10.00 14.99
N ASP A 784 -52.71 -8.72 15.14
CA ASP A 784 -52.60 -7.74 14.04
C ASP A 784 -51.13 -7.49 13.64
N ASN A 785 -50.19 -7.50 14.60
CA ASN A 785 -48.75 -7.43 14.31
C ASN A 785 -48.27 -8.68 13.53
N LEU A 786 -48.66 -9.88 13.96
CA LEU A 786 -48.32 -11.12 13.28
C LEU A 786 -48.93 -11.18 11.86
N LYS A 787 -50.16 -10.70 11.67
CA LYS A 787 -50.78 -10.58 10.34
C LYS A 787 -49.99 -9.64 9.43
N ASN A 788 -49.50 -8.51 9.96
CA ASN A 788 -48.66 -7.59 9.19
C ASN A 788 -47.31 -8.21 8.80
N GLN A 789 -46.67 -8.94 9.71
CA GLN A 789 -45.44 -9.70 9.40
C GLN A 789 -45.70 -10.79 8.36
N LEU A 790 -46.82 -11.53 8.48
CA LEU A 790 -47.23 -12.56 7.54
C LEU A 790 -47.48 -11.99 6.14
N ASN A 791 -48.11 -10.82 6.04
CA ASN A 791 -48.34 -10.14 4.76
C ASN A 791 -47.03 -9.72 4.08
N SER A 792 -46.06 -9.22 4.85
CA SER A 792 -44.72 -8.89 4.34
C SER A 792 -43.96 -10.14 3.84
N ILE A 793 -44.01 -11.23 4.61
CA ILE A 793 -43.39 -12.51 4.22
C ILE A 793 -44.09 -13.10 2.99
N ASN A 794 -45.42 -13.04 2.91
CA ASN A 794 -46.17 -13.53 1.74
C ASN A 794 -45.76 -12.80 0.46
N TYR A 795 -45.65 -11.47 0.52
CA TYR A 795 -45.15 -10.68 -0.61
C TYR A 795 -43.74 -11.10 -1.03
N ASN A 796 -42.83 -11.25 -0.07
CA ASN A 796 -41.45 -11.66 -0.37
C ASN A 796 -41.37 -13.08 -0.93
N VAL A 797 -42.16 -14.02 -0.41
CA VAL A 797 -42.27 -15.40 -0.94
C VAL A 797 -42.78 -15.39 -2.38
N GLU A 798 -43.81 -14.59 -2.68
CA GLU A 798 -44.39 -14.51 -4.02
C GLU A 798 -43.39 -13.93 -5.02
N GLU A 799 -42.77 -12.80 -4.70
CA GLU A 799 -41.76 -12.17 -5.56
C GLU A 799 -40.54 -13.06 -5.74
N MET A 800 -40.10 -13.76 -4.68
CA MET A 800 -38.99 -14.69 -4.81
C MET A 800 -39.33 -15.92 -5.66
N SER A 801 -40.54 -16.45 -5.53
CA SER A 801 -41.00 -17.59 -6.35
C SER A 801 -41.09 -17.22 -7.84
N LYS A 802 -41.56 -15.99 -8.16
CA LYS A 802 -41.59 -15.47 -9.53
C LYS A 802 -40.19 -15.32 -10.12
N LYS A 803 -39.24 -14.84 -9.33
CA LYS A 803 -37.84 -14.71 -9.74
C LYS A 803 -37.20 -16.08 -9.97
N ASP A 804 -37.42 -17.06 -9.09
CA ASP A 804 -36.93 -18.44 -9.29
C ASP A 804 -37.46 -19.05 -10.59
N SER A 805 -38.77 -18.92 -10.83
CA SER A 805 -39.42 -19.37 -12.06
C SER A 805 -38.81 -18.73 -13.31
N MET A 806 -38.53 -17.42 -13.28
CA MET A 806 -37.82 -16.72 -14.35
C MET A 806 -36.39 -17.27 -14.54
N ASN A 807 -35.61 -17.41 -13.45
CA ASN A 807 -34.23 -17.91 -13.49
C ASN A 807 -34.15 -19.30 -14.12
N LYS A 808 -35.08 -20.19 -13.74
CA LYS A 808 -35.19 -21.54 -14.29
C LYS A 808 -35.46 -21.51 -15.79
N LYS A 809 -36.45 -20.72 -16.23
CA LYS A 809 -36.78 -20.54 -17.66
C LYS A 809 -35.59 -19.99 -18.46
N VAL A 810 -34.88 -18.98 -17.92
CA VAL A 810 -33.69 -18.41 -18.56
C VAL A 810 -32.59 -19.47 -18.69
N LYS A 811 -32.30 -20.22 -17.61
CA LYS A 811 -31.28 -21.28 -17.63
C LYS A 811 -31.60 -22.39 -18.64
N ASP A 812 -32.87 -22.78 -18.73
CA ASP A 812 -33.31 -23.78 -19.72
C ASP A 812 -33.15 -23.27 -21.17
N LEU A 813 -33.39 -21.98 -21.41
CA LEU A 813 -33.20 -21.35 -22.72
C LEU A 813 -31.71 -21.11 -23.06
N GLU A 814 -30.89 -20.74 -22.08
CA GLU A 814 -29.42 -20.60 -22.24
C GLU A 814 -28.78 -21.96 -22.56
N ALA A 815 -29.24 -23.03 -21.92
CA ALA A 815 -28.82 -24.38 -22.25
C ALA A 815 -29.15 -24.74 -23.71
N GLN A 816 -30.36 -24.41 -24.18
CA GLN A 816 -30.74 -24.60 -25.59
C GLN A 816 -29.88 -23.77 -26.54
N LEU A 817 -29.58 -22.52 -26.16
CA LEU A 817 -28.76 -21.61 -26.98
C LEU A 817 -27.32 -22.13 -27.15
N LEU A 818 -26.74 -22.72 -26.10
CA LEU A 818 -25.39 -23.29 -26.12
C LEU A 818 -25.24 -24.41 -27.17
N TYR A 819 -26.28 -25.23 -27.37
CA TYR A 819 -26.25 -26.37 -28.30
C TYR A 819 -26.80 -26.04 -29.71
N THR A 820 -27.27 -24.81 -29.92
CA THR A 820 -27.85 -24.39 -31.20
C THR A 820 -26.76 -23.88 -32.13
N SER A 821 -26.67 -24.39 -33.36
CA SER A 821 -25.67 -23.98 -34.36
C SER A 821 -26.21 -23.01 -35.42
N LYS A 822 -27.53 -22.99 -35.65
CA LYS A 822 -28.18 -22.16 -36.67
C LYS A 822 -28.37 -20.71 -36.19
N PRO A 823 -27.91 -19.68 -36.93
CA PRO A 823 -28.02 -18.27 -36.53
C PRO A 823 -29.43 -17.80 -36.17
N ILE A 824 -30.42 -18.13 -37.00
CA ILE A 824 -31.84 -17.78 -36.76
C ILE A 824 -32.37 -18.37 -35.45
N GLU A 825 -32.06 -19.64 -35.18
CA GLU A 825 -32.50 -20.31 -33.96
C GLU A 825 -31.80 -19.74 -32.71
N LYS A 826 -30.53 -19.31 -32.84
CA LYS A 826 -29.86 -18.55 -31.77
C LYS A 826 -30.58 -17.24 -31.49
N GLU A 827 -31.00 -16.53 -32.53
CA GLU A 827 -31.69 -15.25 -32.38
C GLU A 827 -33.07 -15.39 -31.73
N LYS A 828 -33.84 -16.41 -32.13
CA LYS A 828 -35.11 -16.77 -31.49
C LYS A 828 -34.91 -17.07 -30.00
N LEU A 829 -33.86 -17.80 -29.65
CA LEU A 829 -33.56 -18.14 -28.24
C LEU A 829 -33.14 -16.90 -27.43
N ILE A 830 -32.33 -16.00 -28.01
CA ILE A 830 -31.95 -14.73 -27.37
C ILE A 830 -33.17 -13.84 -27.15
N GLY A 831 -34.04 -13.71 -28.15
CA GLY A 831 -35.31 -12.97 -28.04
C GLY A 831 -36.21 -13.53 -26.92
N LYS A 832 -36.31 -14.86 -26.81
CA LYS A 832 -37.06 -15.53 -25.73
C LYS A 832 -36.47 -15.28 -24.34
N ILE A 833 -35.14 -15.34 -24.19
CA ILE A 833 -34.47 -15.04 -22.92
C ILE A 833 -34.79 -13.61 -22.46
N ASN A 834 -34.63 -12.65 -23.37
CA ASN A 834 -34.89 -11.25 -23.07
C ASN A 834 -36.36 -10.96 -22.78
N TYR A 835 -37.28 -11.62 -23.49
CA TYR A 835 -38.71 -11.54 -23.20
C TYR A 835 -39.04 -12.04 -21.79
N VAL A 836 -38.53 -13.21 -21.38
CA VAL A 836 -38.76 -13.77 -20.04
C VAL A 836 -38.30 -12.82 -18.94
N TYR A 837 -37.16 -12.13 -19.15
CA TYR A 837 -36.67 -11.13 -18.20
C TYR A 837 -37.54 -9.87 -18.17
N ALA A 838 -37.91 -9.34 -19.35
CA ALA A 838 -38.76 -8.15 -19.44
C ALA A 838 -40.15 -8.40 -18.83
N ASP A 839 -40.70 -9.60 -19.02
CA ASP A 839 -41.96 -10.05 -18.44
C ASP A 839 -41.92 -10.08 -16.90
N TYR A 840 -40.89 -10.70 -16.32
CA TYR A 840 -40.69 -10.69 -14.87
C TYR A 840 -40.53 -9.27 -14.31
N ARG A 841 -39.72 -8.42 -14.96
CA ARG A 841 -39.50 -7.05 -14.49
C ARG A 841 -40.76 -6.19 -14.58
N TYR A 842 -41.54 -6.34 -15.65
CA TYR A 842 -42.83 -5.69 -15.79
C TYR A 842 -43.75 -6.04 -14.61
N ASP A 843 -43.89 -7.33 -14.28
CA ASP A 843 -44.72 -7.79 -13.17
C ASP A 843 -44.19 -7.32 -11.81
N TYR A 844 -42.86 -7.35 -11.60
CA TYR A 844 -42.21 -6.85 -10.39
C TYR A 844 -42.56 -5.38 -10.14
N TYR A 845 -42.37 -4.50 -11.13
CA TYR A 845 -42.66 -3.07 -10.95
C TYR A 845 -44.17 -2.79 -10.83
N ARG A 846 -45.03 -3.58 -11.48
CA ARG A 846 -46.50 -3.52 -11.28
C ARG A 846 -46.88 -3.83 -9.84
N ASN A 847 -46.33 -4.89 -9.25
CA ASN A 847 -46.62 -5.27 -7.86
C ASN A 847 -46.02 -4.25 -6.89
N LEU A 848 -44.85 -3.69 -7.22
CA LEU A 848 -44.19 -2.68 -6.41
C LEU A 848 -45.00 -1.37 -6.36
N VAL A 849 -45.57 -0.92 -7.49
CA VAL A 849 -46.48 0.25 -7.52
C VAL A 849 -47.75 0.00 -6.70
N GLN A 850 -48.33 -1.22 -6.75
CA GLN A 850 -49.47 -1.57 -5.91
C GLN A 850 -49.11 -1.54 -4.42
N LYS A 851 -47.92 -2.03 -4.06
CA LYS A 851 -47.40 -1.98 -2.68
C LYS A 851 -47.21 -0.55 -2.22
N TYR A 852 -46.52 0.30 -3.00
CA TYR A 852 -46.35 1.72 -2.67
C TYR A 852 -47.69 2.42 -2.52
N SER A 853 -48.67 2.12 -3.38
CA SER A 853 -50.02 2.65 -3.25
C SER A 853 -50.65 2.28 -1.90
N SER A 854 -50.51 1.03 -1.46
CA SER A 854 -51.01 0.59 -0.15
C SER A 854 -50.26 1.23 1.03
N ASP A 855 -48.95 1.38 0.92
CA ASP A 855 -48.11 1.97 1.98
C ASP A 855 -48.36 3.49 2.10
N MET A 856 -48.58 4.18 0.98
CA MET A 856 -49.00 5.59 0.97
C MET A 856 -50.36 5.79 1.62
N GLU A 857 -51.35 4.92 1.37
CA GLU A 857 -52.66 5.02 2.03
C GLU A 857 -52.55 4.82 3.56
N LYS A 858 -51.73 3.87 4.02
CA LYS A 858 -51.47 3.70 5.46
C LYS A 858 -50.81 4.92 6.10
N ILE A 859 -49.85 5.53 5.40
CA ILE A 859 -49.20 6.75 5.90
C ILE A 859 -50.19 7.92 5.93
N LYS A 860 -51.08 8.04 4.93
CA LYS A 860 -52.16 9.03 4.94
C LYS A 860 -53.15 8.81 6.10
N GLU A 861 -53.52 7.56 6.38
CA GLU A 861 -54.34 7.21 7.55
C GLU A 861 -53.64 7.58 8.86
N GLN A 862 -52.34 7.30 9.00
CA GLN A 862 -51.54 7.68 10.18
C GLN A 862 -51.43 9.21 10.34
N ILE A 863 -51.25 9.94 9.24
CA ILE A 863 -51.27 11.40 9.25
C ILE A 863 -52.65 11.89 9.71
N GLN A 864 -53.72 11.27 9.23
CA GLN A 864 -55.10 11.64 9.57
C GLN A 864 -55.41 11.34 11.05
N GLU A 865 -55.04 10.18 11.58
CA GLU A 865 -55.19 9.82 13.00
C GLU A 865 -54.40 10.76 13.91
N ALA A 866 -53.12 11.01 13.60
CA ALA A 866 -52.28 11.96 14.34
C ALA A 866 -52.84 13.39 14.32
N SER A 867 -53.61 13.73 13.27
CA SER A 867 -54.28 15.02 13.10
C SER A 867 -55.59 15.16 13.89
N TYR A 868 -56.21 14.05 14.31
CA TYR A 868 -57.42 14.05 15.16
C TYR A 868 -57.10 14.10 16.66
N GLU A 869 -55.94 13.59 17.09
CA GLU A 869 -55.55 13.52 18.50
C GLU A 869 -54.97 14.84 19.07
N THR A 870 -54.64 15.84 18.25
CA THR A 870 -53.95 17.06 18.70
C THR A 870 -54.56 18.37 18.19
N ALA A 871 -54.91 19.28 19.11
CA ALA A 871 -55.67 20.50 18.84
C ALA A 871 -54.85 21.72 18.33
N ASN A 872 -53.62 21.54 17.79
CA ASN A 872 -52.84 22.66 17.25
C ASN A 872 -51.98 22.24 16.06
N TYR A 873 -52.47 22.59 14.87
CA TYR A 873 -51.89 22.31 13.56
C TYR A 873 -50.70 23.24 13.26
N SER A 874 -49.46 22.73 13.28
CA SER A 874 -48.32 23.14 12.41
C SER A 874 -46.91 22.80 12.94
N SER A 875 -46.73 22.30 14.17
CA SER A 875 -45.39 22.10 14.76
C SER A 875 -45.03 20.66 15.15
N ASN A 876 -45.84 19.66 14.80
CA ASN A 876 -45.57 18.29 15.22
C ASN A 876 -44.53 17.60 14.32
N LYS A 877 -43.34 17.31 14.87
CA LYS A 877 -42.19 16.70 14.18
C LYS A 877 -42.55 15.36 13.52
N ASP A 878 -43.50 14.63 14.10
CA ASP A 878 -43.92 13.30 13.62
C ASP A 878 -44.77 13.39 12.35
N ILE A 879 -45.67 14.37 12.24
CA ILE A 879 -46.45 14.62 11.01
C ILE A 879 -45.51 15.03 9.87
N LYS A 880 -44.49 15.84 10.17
CA LYS A 880 -43.49 16.26 9.17
C LYS A 880 -42.68 15.07 8.66
N ASN A 881 -42.28 14.16 9.54
CA ASN A 881 -41.57 12.94 9.17
C ASN A 881 -42.46 11.99 8.32
N LEU A 882 -43.74 11.85 8.66
CA LEU A 882 -44.70 11.08 7.87
C LEU A 882 -44.94 11.69 6.48
N GLN A 883 -44.99 13.02 6.38
CA GLN A 883 -45.09 13.74 5.10
C GLN A 883 -43.83 13.52 4.24
N TYR A 884 -42.63 13.59 4.83
CA TYR A 884 -41.41 13.25 4.10
C TYR A 884 -41.40 11.79 3.61
N ALA A 885 -41.84 10.85 4.45
CA ALA A 885 -41.96 9.45 4.04
C ALA A 885 -42.97 9.25 2.90
N LEU A 886 -44.08 10.00 2.91
CA LEU A 886 -45.07 9.99 1.84
C LEU A 886 -44.49 10.52 0.52
N ASP A 887 -43.75 11.63 0.56
CA ASP A 887 -43.11 12.24 -0.62
C ASP A 887 -42.05 11.31 -1.23
N GLU A 888 -41.25 10.62 -0.40
CA GLU A 888 -40.24 9.66 -0.87
C GLU A 888 -40.89 8.43 -1.53
N ILE A 889 -41.93 7.86 -0.91
CA ILE A 889 -42.64 6.71 -1.51
C ILE A 889 -43.35 7.11 -2.81
N GLN A 890 -43.85 8.35 -2.92
CA GLN A 890 -44.44 8.85 -4.16
C GLN A 890 -43.40 8.92 -5.29
N LYS A 891 -42.19 9.41 -5.02
CA LYS A 891 -41.09 9.44 -6.00
C LYS A 891 -40.71 8.02 -6.45
N ASP A 892 -40.60 7.09 -5.52
CA ASP A 892 -40.29 5.68 -5.82
C ASP A 892 -41.40 5.04 -6.66
N SER A 893 -42.67 5.36 -6.36
CA SER A 893 -43.84 4.91 -7.14
C SER A 893 -43.85 5.48 -8.56
N ASP A 894 -43.48 6.75 -8.74
CA ASP A 894 -43.39 7.38 -10.06
C ASP A 894 -42.28 6.75 -10.90
N LEU A 895 -41.11 6.50 -10.30
CA LEU A 895 -39.99 5.81 -10.94
C LEU A 895 -40.37 4.37 -11.33
N ALA A 896 -41.01 3.62 -10.42
CA ALA A 896 -41.50 2.28 -10.71
C ALA A 896 -42.53 2.29 -11.86
N SER A 897 -43.41 3.29 -11.91
CA SER A 897 -44.38 3.45 -13.00
C SER A 897 -43.72 3.72 -14.36
N GLN A 898 -42.65 4.50 -14.40
CA GLN A 898 -41.85 4.68 -15.62
C GLN A 898 -41.19 3.37 -16.06
N LYS A 899 -40.70 2.56 -15.11
CA LYS A 899 -40.13 1.24 -15.42
C LYS A 899 -41.19 0.27 -15.97
N ILE A 900 -42.44 0.32 -15.51
CA ILE A 900 -43.54 -0.50 -16.08
C ILE A 900 -43.68 -0.21 -17.58
N ILE A 901 -43.72 1.06 -17.98
CA ILE A 901 -43.86 1.46 -19.40
C ILE A 901 -42.66 0.96 -20.21
N MET A 902 -41.45 1.15 -19.68
CA MET A 902 -40.21 0.70 -20.31
C MET A 902 -40.20 -0.82 -20.57
N TYR A 903 -40.53 -1.63 -19.55
CA TYR A 903 -40.53 -3.09 -19.67
C TYR A 903 -41.73 -3.62 -20.46
N GLN A 904 -42.88 -2.94 -20.44
CA GLN A 904 -44.01 -3.27 -21.32
C GLN A 904 -43.61 -3.13 -22.78
N ASN A 905 -43.01 -2.00 -23.14
CA ASN A 905 -42.55 -1.76 -24.49
C ASN A 905 -41.47 -2.81 -24.90
N TYR A 906 -40.65 -3.31 -23.96
CA TYR A 906 -39.65 -4.35 -24.25
C TYR A 906 -40.30 -5.70 -24.54
N LYS A 907 -41.33 -6.06 -23.78
CA LYS A 907 -42.14 -7.26 -24.04
C LYS A 907 -42.74 -7.20 -25.43
N ASP A 908 -43.34 -6.06 -25.79
CA ASP A 908 -43.98 -5.86 -27.08
C ASP A 908 -42.96 -5.93 -28.22
N PHE A 909 -41.78 -5.32 -28.02
CA PHE A 909 -40.66 -5.40 -28.96
C PHE A 909 -40.18 -6.84 -29.19
N PHE A 910 -39.88 -7.61 -28.14
CA PHE A 910 -39.39 -8.98 -28.31
C PHE A 910 -40.45 -9.93 -28.87
N ASN A 911 -41.73 -9.69 -28.58
CA ASN A 911 -42.83 -10.40 -29.23
C ASN A 911 -42.91 -10.10 -30.73
N ALA A 912 -42.78 -8.83 -31.12
CA ALA A 912 -42.76 -8.45 -32.53
C ALA A 912 -41.57 -9.06 -33.29
N VAL A 913 -40.37 -9.02 -32.69
CA VAL A 913 -39.17 -9.65 -33.25
C VAL A 913 -39.36 -11.16 -33.42
N ASN A 914 -39.95 -11.85 -32.43
CA ASN A 914 -40.23 -13.28 -32.54
C ASN A 914 -41.21 -13.59 -33.67
N ALA A 915 -42.27 -12.78 -33.84
CA ALA A 915 -43.23 -12.96 -34.93
C ALA A 915 -42.58 -12.80 -36.31
N VAL A 916 -41.70 -11.81 -36.47
CA VAL A 916 -40.90 -11.62 -37.69
C VAL A 916 -39.99 -12.82 -37.95
N LEU A 917 -39.28 -13.29 -36.92
CA LEU A 917 -38.40 -14.46 -37.03
C LEU A 917 -39.17 -15.77 -37.29
N GLU A 918 -40.46 -15.86 -36.97
CA GLU A 918 -41.32 -17.00 -37.30
C GLU A 918 -41.83 -16.99 -38.74
N GLU A 919 -41.97 -15.81 -39.34
CA GLU A 919 -42.39 -15.64 -40.73
C GLU A 919 -41.24 -15.91 -41.74
N ILE A 920 -40.00 -15.65 -41.30
CA ILE A 920 -38.74 -15.95 -42.01
C ILE A 920 -38.33 -17.42 -41.80
#